data_AF-A0A8M1KJY3-F1
#
_entry.id   AF-A0A8M1KJY3-F1
#
_cell.length_a   1.000
_cell.length_b   1.000
_cell.length_c   1.000
_cell.angle_alpha   90.00
_cell.angle_beta   90.00
_cell.angle_gamma   90.00
#
_symmetry.space_group_name_H-M   'P 1'
#
loop_
_entity.id
_entity.type
_entity.pdbx_description
1 polymer ?
#
loop_
_entity_poly.entity_id
_entity_poly.type
_entity_poly.pdbx_seq_one_letter_code
_entity_poly.pdbx_strand_id
1 'polypeptide(L)'
;MSLSSGGWTHTQTPTASTSLPGYGASQSGCNTVLMSVRVSVCHSGIRPLCLPGAGDESLRLQLSMDPGKAGEFRLTLRDASGTTGRSVTIAEFDLRAVCYEVKSPRCHELSLATPPHDRITFNFRCEREAQEWATVVMSSLREAHRVADGTPQSDGQLAPEPLEPNPTSTSLPSTEEMCVELSRAIEAGDPQAASVCAASLARKQMALRIQPSEKNYEDAEINLAVVVEDASSSCCVTVKVFPHTTIAALKQQVFVEYGFHPHVQRWVISQCLCAEQRSLASYGVRRHGDTAFLYLLSAQQTHLSRQQCQQDQESTLLSAATSLTPMPIPPAPSASPSNGPTSQLWRGYSTLPSRLGHNSAGSTAANTERLGIGEIRDLINLEMPQLNDALVSNKTNTQVGWACPSCTFINKPTRPGCEICSTDRPESYTIPGGYRPDPVELRRIQQEKEAVRQYQQAREAERRENFARLVQMDGQGLVPNPDSVDCRICYQELQPGEGVLLRECLHCFCKDCLRSVIKMSEDPQVACPYRDDLYACNCTLQEREIRALVSVEEYEQWLQRGLSVAESRCEGSYHCATPDCLGWCVYEDTVNTFHCPVCKKHNCLLCKAIHEGMNCKQYQDDLAARAINDTAARRTRDLLKTLVRSGEAMHCPQCGIIVQKKEGCDWLRCTVCHTEICWVTRGPRWGPGGPGDTSGGCRCNAKQRCHPKCQNCH
;
A
#
# COMPACT_ATOMS: atom_id res chain seq x y z
N MET A 1 5.85 8.77 63.44
CA MET A 1 7.08 8.34 62.74
C MET A 1 7.06 8.95 61.34
N SER A 2 6.97 10.28 61.20
CA SER A 2 8.09 11.25 61.01
C SER A 2 8.94 10.96 59.76
N LEU A 3 9.35 11.89 58.89
CA LEU A 3 9.02 13.29 58.54
C LEU A 3 9.90 13.58 57.28
N SER A 4 9.33 14.35 56.35
CA SER A 4 9.84 15.25 55.29
C SER A 4 11.34 15.47 55.02
N SER A 5 11.68 15.77 53.74
CA SER A 5 12.22 17.06 53.18
C SER A 5 12.92 16.81 51.82
N GLY A 6 12.55 17.41 50.68
CA GLY A 6 12.81 18.80 50.22
C GLY A 6 14.11 18.83 49.38
N GLY A 7 14.32 19.50 48.24
CA GLY A 7 13.68 20.57 47.47
C GLY A 7 14.69 21.04 46.39
N TRP A 8 14.22 21.78 45.38
CA TRP A 8 14.90 22.14 44.12
C TRP A 8 15.95 23.27 44.24
N THR A 9 16.90 23.36 43.29
CA THR A 9 17.46 24.65 42.80
C THR A 9 17.93 24.60 41.33
N HIS A 10 17.77 25.75 40.67
CA HIS A 10 18.07 26.10 39.28
C HIS A 10 19.18 27.18 39.29
N THR A 11 20.15 27.18 38.37
CA THR A 11 20.99 28.36 38.01
C THR A 11 21.76 28.04 36.71
N GLN A 12 21.34 28.56 35.55
CA GLN A 12 21.79 29.75 34.81
C GLN A 12 23.17 29.66 34.10
N THR A 13 23.12 30.12 32.86
CA THR A 13 24.10 30.16 31.76
C THR A 13 25.27 31.14 31.97
N PRO A 14 26.28 31.09 31.08
CA PRO A 14 26.72 32.33 30.45
C PRO A 14 26.71 32.27 28.92
N THR A 15 26.31 33.39 28.33
CA THR A 15 26.32 33.73 26.91
C THR A 15 27.72 34.14 26.42
N ALA A 16 28.09 33.74 25.20
CA ALA A 16 29.01 34.48 24.35
C ALA A 16 28.52 34.45 22.90
N SER A 17 28.28 35.64 22.36
CA SER A 17 27.91 35.96 20.98
C SER A 17 29.12 35.90 20.04
N THR A 18 28.92 35.53 18.77
CA THR A 18 29.09 36.38 17.54
C THR A 18 29.20 35.51 16.26
N SER A 19 28.57 36.02 15.18
CA SER A 19 28.78 35.77 13.73
C SER A 19 28.30 34.48 13.05
N LEU A 20 27.24 34.65 12.23
CA LEU A 20 26.99 33.95 10.97
C LEU A 20 28.17 34.15 9.99
N PRO A 21 28.40 33.19 9.07
CA PRO A 21 27.92 33.42 7.71
C PRO A 21 27.15 32.22 7.14
N GLY A 22 26.12 32.51 6.36
CA GLY A 22 25.26 31.52 5.73
C GLY A 22 25.95 30.70 4.65
N TYR A 23 25.56 29.44 4.57
CA TYR A 23 25.53 28.65 3.34
C TYR A 23 24.29 27.74 3.43
N GLY A 24 23.42 27.84 2.43
CA GLY A 24 22.22 27.01 2.31
C GLY A 24 22.62 25.55 2.17
N ALA A 25 22.27 24.73 3.15
CA ALA A 25 22.28 23.29 3.03
C ALA A 25 20.81 22.84 2.96
N SER A 26 20.43 22.36 1.78
CA SER A 26 19.18 21.62 1.56
C SER A 26 19.09 20.50 2.60
N GLN A 27 18.01 20.46 3.37
CA GLN A 27 17.77 19.39 4.34
C GLN A 27 17.74 18.05 3.61
N SER A 28 18.67 17.17 3.92
CA SER A 28 18.67 15.78 3.45
C SER A 28 17.42 15.07 3.96
N GLY A 29 16.48 14.78 3.06
CA GLY A 29 15.30 13.96 3.34
C GLY A 29 15.70 12.58 3.86
N CYS A 30 14.94 12.06 4.82
CA CYS A 30 15.14 10.73 5.39
C CYS A 30 14.67 9.65 4.40
N ASN A 31 15.58 9.15 3.56
CA ASN A 31 15.27 8.05 2.66
C ASN A 31 14.94 6.76 3.44
N THR A 32 13.76 6.19 3.21
CA THR A 32 13.34 4.89 3.74
C THR A 32 13.92 3.79 2.86
N VAL A 33 14.62 2.81 3.46
CA VAL A 33 15.22 1.69 2.73
C VAL A 33 14.20 0.58 2.56
N LEU A 34 13.91 0.21 1.31
CA LEU A 34 12.93 -0.82 0.97
C LEU A 34 13.55 -2.22 0.93
N MET A 35 14.77 -2.34 0.40
CA MET A 35 15.50 -3.60 0.34
C MET A 35 17.01 -3.36 0.19
N SER A 36 17.84 -4.24 0.74
CA SER A 36 19.29 -4.25 0.48
C SER A 36 19.83 -5.67 0.40
N VAL A 37 20.45 -6.01 -0.73
CA VAL A 37 20.95 -7.35 -1.04
C VAL A 37 22.43 -7.30 -1.45
N ARG A 38 23.17 -8.39 -1.21
CA ARG A 38 24.57 -8.52 -1.64
C ARG A 38 24.64 -9.08 -3.05
N VAL A 39 25.51 -8.52 -3.88
CA VAL A 39 25.67 -8.90 -5.29
C VAL A 39 27.13 -8.88 -5.68
N SER A 40 27.52 -9.71 -6.67
CA SER A 40 28.74 -9.50 -7.44
C SER A 40 28.41 -8.84 -8.78
N VAL A 41 29.36 -8.09 -9.34
CA VAL A 41 29.13 -7.31 -10.57
C VAL A 41 30.03 -7.81 -11.69
N CYS A 42 29.46 -8.15 -12.83
CA CYS A 42 30.18 -8.48 -14.06
C CYS A 42 29.94 -7.37 -15.09
N HIS A 43 31.00 -6.87 -15.74
CA HIS A 43 30.92 -5.64 -16.52
C HIS A 43 30.92 -5.85 -18.04
N SER A 44 30.13 -5.04 -18.76
CA SER A 44 30.27 -4.80 -20.20
C SER A 44 30.22 -3.29 -20.50
N GLY A 45 31.39 -2.65 -20.71
CA GLY A 45 31.48 -1.54 -21.69
C GLY A 45 31.91 -0.13 -21.26
N ILE A 46 31.98 0.26 -19.99
CA ILE A 46 32.53 1.58 -19.56
C ILE A 46 33.83 1.40 -18.77
N ARG A 47 34.63 2.46 -18.65
CA ARG A 47 35.84 2.53 -17.82
C ARG A 47 35.76 1.60 -16.60
N PRO A 48 36.80 0.79 -16.33
CA PRO A 48 36.78 -0.10 -15.18
C PRO A 48 36.46 0.72 -13.95
N LEU A 49 35.43 0.33 -13.21
CA LEU A 49 35.35 0.62 -11.79
C LEU A 49 36.58 -0.07 -11.18
N CYS A 50 37.75 0.56 -11.32
CA CYS A 50 38.97 0.18 -10.66
C CYS A 50 38.72 0.43 -9.18
N LEU A 51 38.07 -0.53 -8.53
CA LEU A 51 38.10 -0.68 -7.08
C LEU A 51 39.37 -1.48 -6.78
N PRO A 52 40.46 -0.84 -6.33
CA PRO A 52 41.64 -1.58 -5.91
C PRO A 52 41.26 -2.32 -4.62
N GLY A 53 41.08 -3.64 -4.68
CA GLY A 53 40.99 -4.49 -3.49
C GLY A 53 39.58 -4.88 -3.00
N ALA A 54 38.51 -4.60 -3.75
CA ALA A 54 37.18 -5.13 -3.42
C ALA A 54 37.06 -6.59 -3.90
N GLY A 55 37.12 -7.54 -2.97
CA GLY A 55 36.73 -8.93 -3.25
C GLY A 55 35.24 -9.02 -3.57
N ASP A 56 34.84 -10.05 -4.32
CA ASP A 56 33.52 -10.30 -4.91
C ASP A 56 32.32 -10.33 -3.91
N GLU A 57 32.58 -10.07 -2.62
CA GLU A 57 31.66 -10.27 -1.48
C GLU A 57 31.31 -8.98 -0.71
N SER A 58 31.83 -7.81 -1.12
CA SER A 58 31.64 -6.53 -0.39
C SER A 58 30.57 -5.60 -0.96
N LEU A 59 29.99 -5.89 -2.13
CA LEU A 59 29.04 -5.00 -2.79
C LEU A 59 27.58 -5.27 -2.34
N ARG A 60 26.84 -4.19 -2.09
CA ARG A 60 25.41 -4.22 -1.77
C ARG A 60 24.62 -3.33 -2.71
N LEU A 61 23.54 -3.88 -3.26
CA LEU A 61 22.53 -3.15 -4.01
C LEU A 61 21.39 -2.79 -3.05
N GLN A 62 20.98 -1.52 -3.04
CA GLN A 62 20.01 -0.99 -2.08
C GLN A 62 18.99 -0.09 -2.76
N LEU A 63 17.70 -0.42 -2.57
CA LEU A 63 16.57 0.36 -3.05
C LEU A 63 15.99 1.19 -1.90
N SER A 64 15.74 2.47 -2.14
CA SER A 64 15.19 3.41 -1.15
C SER A 64 14.17 4.35 -1.77
N MET A 65 13.32 4.96 -0.95
CA MET A 65 12.34 5.97 -1.36
C MET A 65 12.29 7.14 -0.38
N ASP A 66 11.90 8.32 -0.85
CA ASP A 66 11.65 9.48 0.02
C ASP A 66 10.16 9.52 0.45
N PRO A 67 9.84 9.40 1.74
CA PRO A 67 8.45 9.47 2.21
C PRO A 67 7.79 10.84 1.99
N GLY A 68 8.57 11.90 1.72
CA GLY A 68 8.07 13.23 1.39
C GLY A 68 7.70 13.41 -0.10
N LYS A 69 8.06 12.46 -0.97
CA LYS A 69 7.87 12.56 -2.42
C LYS A 69 7.41 11.23 -3.01
N ALA A 70 6.10 11.09 -3.19
CA ALA A 70 5.50 9.90 -3.79
C ALA A 70 6.08 9.66 -5.21
N GLY A 71 6.55 8.45 -5.46
CA GLY A 71 7.07 8.02 -6.77
C GLY A 71 8.57 8.24 -7.01
N GLU A 72 9.31 8.87 -6.09
CA GLU A 72 10.77 9.04 -6.20
C GLU A 72 11.50 7.85 -5.54
N PHE A 73 11.94 6.89 -6.36
CA PHE A 73 12.71 5.71 -5.92
C PHE A 73 14.15 5.81 -6.39
N ARG A 74 15.07 5.39 -5.52
CA ARG A 74 16.50 5.51 -5.73
C ARG A 74 17.21 4.19 -5.49
N LEU A 75 17.94 3.75 -6.50
CA LEU A 75 18.75 2.54 -6.48
C LEU A 75 20.23 2.92 -6.27
N THR A 76 20.85 2.37 -5.22
CA THR A 76 22.25 2.65 -4.88
C THR A 76 23.08 1.38 -4.83
N LEU A 77 24.28 1.41 -5.43
CA LEU A 77 25.30 0.39 -5.28
C LEU A 77 26.32 0.89 -4.24
N ARG A 78 26.59 0.08 -3.21
CA ARG A 78 27.44 0.46 -2.07
C ARG A 78 28.57 -0.54 -1.86
N ASP A 79 29.74 -0.04 -1.49
CA ASP A 79 30.83 -0.87 -0.98
C ASP A 79 30.79 -0.95 0.55
N ALA A 80 30.82 -2.17 1.07
CA ALA A 80 30.87 -2.46 2.50
C ALA A 80 32.28 -2.89 2.98
N SER A 81 33.32 -2.75 2.14
CA SER A 81 34.70 -3.20 2.43
C SER A 81 35.48 -2.37 3.47
N GLY A 82 34.95 -1.22 3.93
CA GLY A 82 35.68 -0.28 4.79
C GLY A 82 35.76 -0.66 6.28
N THR A 83 36.98 -0.69 6.83
CA THR A 83 37.36 -0.92 8.25
C THR A 83 36.82 0.11 9.26
N THR A 84 35.96 1.04 8.85
CA THR A 84 35.39 2.12 9.70
C THR A 84 33.86 2.13 9.78
N GLY A 85 33.18 1.09 9.27
CA GLY A 85 31.72 0.96 9.39
C GLY A 85 30.91 1.97 8.57
N ARG A 86 31.56 2.80 7.73
CA ARG A 86 30.89 3.71 6.79
C ARG A 86 30.79 3.06 5.40
N SER A 87 29.58 2.74 4.96
CA SER A 87 29.30 2.30 3.59
C SER A 87 29.51 3.45 2.61
N VAL A 88 30.27 3.25 1.53
CA VAL A 88 30.49 4.27 0.48
C VAL A 88 29.55 3.97 -0.70
N THR A 89 28.78 4.96 -1.14
CA THR A 89 27.96 4.85 -2.36
C THR A 89 28.88 4.90 -3.59
N ILE A 90 28.92 3.82 -4.36
CA ILE A 90 29.68 3.70 -5.60
C ILE A 90 28.93 4.34 -6.77
N ALA A 91 27.63 4.05 -6.87
CA ALA A 91 26.77 4.57 -7.92
C ALA A 91 25.34 4.73 -7.41
N GLU A 92 24.62 5.72 -7.96
CA GLU A 92 23.25 6.04 -7.61
C GLU A 92 22.45 6.29 -8.89
N PHE A 93 21.29 5.66 -8.98
CA PHE A 93 20.40 5.73 -10.14
C PHE A 93 18.99 6.10 -9.68
N ASP A 94 18.34 7.00 -10.43
CA ASP A 94 16.89 7.16 -10.36
C ASP A 94 16.24 5.93 -10.99
N LEU A 95 15.35 5.28 -10.25
CA LEU A 95 14.69 4.06 -10.72
C LEU A 95 13.90 4.30 -12.02
N ARG A 96 13.41 5.52 -12.27
CA ARG A 96 12.70 5.91 -13.51
C ARG A 96 13.59 5.93 -14.75
N ALA A 97 14.88 6.15 -14.57
CA ALA A 97 15.85 6.28 -15.66
C ALA A 97 16.51 4.94 -16.02
N VAL A 98 16.02 3.83 -15.45
CA VAL A 98 16.66 2.53 -15.48
C VAL A 98 15.70 1.47 -16.03
N CYS A 99 16.18 0.71 -17.01
CA CYS A 99 15.56 -0.55 -17.42
C CYS A 99 16.19 -1.70 -16.63
N TYR A 100 15.34 -2.56 -16.07
CA TYR A 100 15.75 -3.70 -15.26
C TYR A 100 15.25 -4.99 -15.90
N GLU A 101 16.15 -5.93 -16.17
CA GLU A 101 15.84 -7.19 -16.84
C GLU A 101 16.38 -8.39 -16.05
N VAL A 102 15.54 -9.40 -15.85
CA VAL A 102 15.95 -10.68 -15.25
C VAL A 102 16.45 -11.60 -16.36
N LYS A 103 17.79 -11.77 -16.46
CA LYS A 103 18.42 -12.61 -17.49
C LYS A 103 18.44 -14.10 -17.11
N SER A 104 18.60 -14.40 -15.83
CA SER A 104 18.50 -15.76 -15.28
C SER A 104 18.07 -15.72 -13.81
N PRO A 105 17.71 -16.86 -13.19
CA PRO A 105 17.29 -16.92 -11.78
C PRO A 105 18.28 -16.34 -10.75
N ARG A 106 19.55 -16.14 -11.11
CA ARG A 106 20.56 -15.50 -10.24
C ARG A 106 21.29 -14.32 -10.90
N CYS A 107 20.91 -13.92 -12.11
CA CYS A 107 21.64 -12.94 -12.89
C CYS A 107 20.68 -11.90 -13.45
N HIS A 108 20.74 -10.68 -12.92
CA HIS A 108 19.87 -9.59 -13.35
C HIS A 108 20.70 -8.46 -13.94
N GLU A 109 20.15 -7.78 -14.91
CA GLU A 109 20.83 -6.74 -15.66
C GLU A 109 20.10 -5.41 -15.51
N LEU A 110 20.90 -4.36 -15.40
CA LEU A 110 20.45 -2.98 -15.33
C LEU A 110 21.04 -2.21 -16.51
N SER A 111 20.20 -1.46 -17.22
CA SER A 111 20.64 -0.54 -18.28
C SER A 111 19.99 0.83 -18.13
N LEU A 112 20.73 1.90 -18.45
CA LEU A 112 20.16 3.24 -18.47
C LEU A 112 19.26 3.46 -19.70
N ALA A 113 18.10 4.09 -19.48
CA ALA A 113 17.12 4.39 -20.54
C ALA A 113 17.58 5.55 -21.45
N THR A 114 18.57 6.34 -21.03
CA THR A 114 19.17 7.43 -21.83
C THR A 114 20.64 7.14 -22.13
N PRO A 115 21.16 7.49 -23.32
CA PRO A 115 22.55 7.22 -23.69
C PRO A 115 23.55 7.95 -22.78
N PRO A 116 24.72 7.35 -22.48
CA PRO A 116 25.26 6.09 -22.99
C PRO A 116 24.59 4.84 -22.38
N HIS A 117 24.39 3.80 -23.20
CA HIS A 117 23.71 2.54 -22.83
C HIS A 117 24.58 1.66 -21.93
N ASP A 118 24.78 2.15 -20.73
CA ASP A 118 25.63 1.55 -19.72
C ASP A 118 24.90 0.35 -19.11
N ARG A 119 25.44 -0.86 -19.31
CA ARG A 119 24.87 -2.13 -18.82
C ARG A 119 25.68 -2.66 -17.63
N ILE A 120 24.98 -2.96 -16.54
CA ILE A 120 25.57 -3.52 -15.32
C ILE A 120 24.86 -4.84 -15.02
N THR A 121 25.62 -5.92 -14.97
CA THR A 121 25.10 -7.24 -14.64
C THR A 121 25.41 -7.59 -13.18
N PHE A 122 24.38 -7.95 -12.43
CA PHE A 122 24.44 -8.34 -11.03
C PHE A 122 24.20 -9.84 -10.89
N ASN A 123 25.09 -10.51 -10.16
CA ASN A 123 24.94 -11.91 -9.77
C ASN A 123 24.58 -11.99 -8.28
N PHE A 124 23.54 -12.77 -8.00
CA PHE A 124 22.99 -12.95 -6.66
C PHE A 124 23.47 -14.27 -6.06
N ARG A 125 23.62 -14.32 -4.74
CA ARG A 125 24.11 -15.50 -4.02
C ARG A 125 23.17 -16.71 -4.15
N CYS A 126 21.87 -16.46 -4.18
CA CYS A 126 20.86 -17.50 -4.35
C CYS A 126 19.64 -16.99 -5.12
N GLU A 127 18.88 -17.91 -5.72
CA GLU A 127 17.68 -17.60 -6.52
C GLU A 127 16.57 -16.96 -5.68
N ARG A 128 16.49 -17.30 -4.40
CA ARG A 128 15.50 -16.73 -3.48
C ARG A 128 15.72 -15.22 -3.28
N GLU A 129 16.94 -14.81 -2.95
CA GLU A 129 17.30 -13.39 -2.79
C GLU A 129 17.14 -12.63 -4.11
N ALA A 130 17.49 -13.26 -5.24
CA ALA A 130 17.28 -12.69 -6.56
C ALA A 130 15.78 -12.44 -6.81
N GLN A 131 14.93 -13.44 -6.57
CA GLN A 131 13.49 -13.35 -6.78
C GLN A 131 12.82 -12.31 -5.88
N GLU A 132 13.17 -12.27 -4.59
CA GLU A 132 12.69 -11.26 -3.64
C GLU A 132 13.10 -9.85 -4.10
N TRP A 133 14.36 -9.68 -4.49
CA TRP A 133 14.88 -8.43 -5.00
C TRP A 133 14.18 -7.98 -6.28
N ALA A 134 14.01 -8.87 -7.27
CA ALA A 134 13.31 -8.57 -8.52
C ALA A 134 11.85 -8.18 -8.27
N THR A 135 11.18 -8.83 -7.32
CA THR A 135 9.79 -8.52 -6.95
C THR A 135 9.69 -7.09 -6.40
N VAL A 136 10.59 -6.70 -5.50
CA VAL A 136 10.61 -5.35 -4.92
C VAL A 136 10.99 -4.29 -5.95
N VAL A 137 11.99 -4.54 -6.80
CA VAL A 137 12.43 -3.59 -7.83
C VAL A 137 11.36 -3.41 -8.91
N MET A 138 10.77 -4.50 -9.42
CA MET A 138 9.73 -4.43 -10.45
C MET A 138 8.43 -3.81 -9.93
N SER A 139 8.04 -4.06 -8.67
CA SER A 139 6.89 -3.39 -8.08
C SER A 139 7.13 -1.89 -7.87
N SER A 140 8.33 -1.51 -7.44
CA SER A 140 8.73 -0.10 -7.28
C SER A 140 8.85 0.63 -8.62
N LEU A 141 9.34 -0.04 -9.68
CA LEU A 141 9.35 0.47 -11.06
C LEU A 141 7.94 0.78 -11.56
N ARG A 142 6.99 -0.16 -11.37
CA ARG A 142 5.58 0.05 -11.73
C ARG A 142 5.00 1.26 -11.01
N GLU A 143 5.32 1.45 -9.74
CA GLU A 143 4.82 2.60 -8.97
C GLU A 143 5.49 3.92 -9.40
N ALA A 144 6.79 3.91 -9.67
CA ALA A 144 7.54 5.07 -10.18
C ALA A 144 6.99 5.58 -11.53
N HIS A 145 6.58 4.64 -12.40
CA HIS A 145 5.95 4.94 -13.69
C HIS A 145 4.48 5.33 -13.54
N ARG A 146 3.72 4.70 -12.65
CA ARG A 146 2.31 5.07 -12.38
C ARG A 146 2.15 6.54 -11.94
N VAL A 147 3.12 7.08 -11.19
CA VAL A 147 3.15 8.51 -10.79
C VAL A 147 3.67 9.42 -11.94
N ALA A 148 4.39 8.87 -12.93
CA ALA A 148 4.85 9.60 -14.12
C ALA A 148 3.76 9.73 -15.20
N ASP A 149 2.94 8.69 -15.36
CA ASP A 149 1.92 8.54 -16.41
C ASP A 149 0.60 9.29 -16.14
N GLY A 150 0.60 10.24 -15.19
CA GLY A 150 -0.46 11.25 -15.02
C GLY A 150 -0.55 12.25 -16.19
N THR A 151 0.20 12.04 -17.26
CA THR A 151 0.15 12.75 -18.55
C THR A 151 0.23 11.71 -19.68
N PRO A 152 -0.61 11.76 -20.72
CA PRO A 152 -0.75 10.64 -21.65
C PRO A 152 0.26 10.74 -22.82
N GLN A 153 1.17 9.78 -22.98
CA GLN A 153 1.50 9.15 -24.29
C GLN A 153 2.64 8.10 -24.26
N SER A 154 2.33 7.01 -24.98
CA SER A 154 3.17 6.10 -25.78
C SER A 154 4.04 5.00 -25.12
N ASP A 155 3.80 3.80 -25.65
CA ASP A 155 4.28 2.45 -25.32
C ASP A 155 5.79 2.15 -25.43
N GLY A 156 6.16 1.07 -24.73
CA GLY A 156 7.37 0.24 -24.86
C GLY A 156 7.93 -0.07 -23.47
N GLN A 157 8.09 -1.30 -22.97
CA GLN A 157 8.57 -2.51 -23.63
C GLN A 157 8.51 -3.72 -22.66
N LEU A 158 8.12 -4.88 -23.20
CA LEU A 158 8.45 -6.29 -22.89
C LEU A 158 8.98 -6.74 -21.50
N ALA A 159 8.38 -7.82 -20.99
CA ALA A 159 9.02 -8.85 -20.14
C ALA A 159 8.29 -10.22 -20.33
N PRO A 160 8.83 -11.37 -19.91
CA PRO A 160 9.36 -12.42 -20.79
C PRO A 160 8.55 -13.74 -20.80
N GLU A 161 8.77 -14.55 -21.83
CA GLU A 161 8.28 -15.94 -21.96
C GLU A 161 9.02 -16.94 -21.05
N PRO A 162 8.34 -18.01 -20.59
CA PRO A 162 8.95 -19.29 -20.25
C PRO A 162 8.92 -20.26 -21.45
N LEU A 163 10.04 -20.98 -21.58
CA LEU A 163 10.39 -21.96 -22.61
C LEU A 163 9.30 -23.00 -22.93
N GLU A 164 8.97 -23.11 -24.22
CA GLU A 164 8.24 -24.23 -24.82
C GLU A 164 9.09 -25.49 -25.04
N PRO A 165 8.45 -26.66 -25.19
CA PRO A 165 8.85 -27.71 -26.13
C PRO A 165 7.93 -27.73 -27.38
N ASN A 166 8.51 -27.49 -28.55
CA ASN A 166 7.92 -27.56 -29.90
C ASN A 166 7.65 -29.02 -30.36
N PRO A 167 7.05 -29.30 -31.55
CA PRO A 167 6.08 -28.54 -32.36
C PRO A 167 4.92 -29.41 -32.95
N THR A 168 3.81 -28.80 -33.39
CA THR A 168 3.13 -29.22 -34.65
C THR A 168 2.36 -28.05 -35.27
N SER A 169 2.49 -27.95 -36.59
CA SER A 169 2.11 -26.84 -37.47
C SER A 169 0.61 -26.76 -37.78
N THR A 170 -0.02 -25.62 -37.50
CA THR A 170 -1.22 -25.15 -38.20
C THR A 170 -1.24 -23.61 -38.18
N SER A 171 -1.55 -23.00 -39.33
CA SER A 171 -1.56 -21.54 -39.56
C SER A 171 -2.40 -20.79 -38.52
N LEU A 172 -1.83 -19.75 -37.91
CA LEU A 172 -2.50 -18.91 -36.91
C LEU A 172 -3.68 -18.12 -37.53
N PRO A 173 -4.86 -18.11 -36.90
CA PRO A 173 -6.00 -17.29 -37.32
C PRO A 173 -5.70 -15.78 -37.18
N SER A 174 -6.37 -14.99 -38.02
CA SER A 174 -6.24 -13.52 -38.04
C SER A 174 -6.70 -12.90 -36.71
N THR A 175 -6.22 -11.69 -36.41
CA THR A 175 -6.58 -10.97 -35.17
C THR A 175 -8.08 -10.71 -35.03
N GLU A 176 -8.77 -10.50 -36.14
CA GLU A 176 -10.21 -10.25 -36.17
C GLU A 176 -11.00 -11.53 -35.84
N GLU A 177 -10.57 -12.69 -36.34
CA GLU A 177 -11.20 -13.99 -36.04
C GLU A 177 -11.13 -14.32 -34.55
N MET A 178 -10.03 -13.99 -33.87
CA MET A 178 -9.90 -14.21 -32.42
C MET A 178 -10.76 -13.27 -31.57
N CYS A 179 -11.00 -12.04 -32.04
CA CYS A 179 -11.97 -11.14 -31.39
C CYS A 179 -13.39 -11.68 -31.51
N VAL A 180 -13.76 -12.19 -32.69
CA VAL A 180 -15.07 -12.82 -32.92
C VAL A 180 -15.22 -14.10 -32.08
N GLU A 181 -14.17 -14.91 -31.97
CA GLU A 181 -14.19 -16.12 -31.14
C GLU A 181 -14.30 -15.81 -29.66
N LEU A 182 -13.59 -14.77 -29.18
CA LEU A 182 -13.72 -14.28 -27.80
C LEU A 182 -15.16 -13.81 -27.53
N SER A 183 -15.75 -13.03 -28.43
CA SER A 183 -17.14 -12.59 -28.30
C SER A 183 -18.11 -13.77 -28.24
N ARG A 184 -17.93 -14.78 -29.10
CA ARG A 184 -18.78 -15.98 -29.11
C ARG A 184 -18.64 -16.81 -27.83
N ALA A 185 -17.42 -16.98 -27.33
CA ALA A 185 -17.16 -17.72 -26.10
C ALA A 185 -17.78 -17.03 -24.87
N ILE A 186 -17.72 -15.70 -24.82
CA ILE A 186 -18.39 -14.90 -23.78
C ILE A 186 -19.92 -15.02 -23.90
N GLU A 187 -20.48 -14.90 -25.12
CA GLU A 187 -21.93 -15.08 -25.35
C GLU A 187 -22.43 -16.48 -24.97
N ALA A 188 -21.62 -17.51 -25.19
CA ALA A 188 -21.93 -18.89 -24.84
C ALA A 188 -21.75 -19.21 -23.34
N GLY A 189 -21.19 -18.27 -22.55
CA GLY A 189 -20.87 -18.49 -21.15
C GLY A 189 -19.77 -19.53 -20.92
N ASP A 190 -18.89 -19.75 -21.90
CA ASP A 190 -17.76 -20.68 -21.81
C ASP A 190 -16.51 -19.95 -21.29
N PRO A 191 -16.19 -20.07 -19.98
CA PRO A 191 -15.06 -19.35 -19.40
C PRO A 191 -13.71 -19.87 -19.91
N GLN A 192 -13.63 -21.14 -20.32
CA GLN A 192 -12.39 -21.76 -20.74
C GLN A 192 -12.02 -21.30 -22.15
N ALA A 193 -12.96 -21.34 -23.08
CA ALA A 193 -12.76 -20.82 -24.43
C ALA A 193 -12.51 -19.30 -24.43
N ALA A 194 -13.23 -18.54 -23.59
CA ALA A 194 -13.04 -17.09 -23.47
C ALA A 194 -11.64 -16.76 -22.91
N SER A 195 -11.17 -17.50 -21.91
CA SER A 195 -9.83 -17.33 -21.33
C SER A 195 -8.73 -17.58 -22.37
N VAL A 196 -8.85 -18.64 -23.19
CA VAL A 196 -7.89 -18.96 -24.25
C VAL A 196 -7.84 -17.86 -25.31
N CYS A 197 -8.99 -17.35 -25.74
CA CYS A 197 -9.07 -16.26 -26.73
C CYS A 197 -8.54 -14.94 -26.15
N ALA A 198 -8.88 -14.61 -24.90
CA ALA A 198 -8.40 -13.41 -24.21
C ALA A 198 -6.89 -13.45 -23.98
N ALA A 199 -6.32 -14.59 -23.56
CA ALA A 199 -4.88 -14.77 -23.41
C ALA A 199 -4.16 -14.60 -24.76
N SER A 200 -4.75 -15.09 -25.85
CA SER A 200 -4.19 -14.94 -27.20
C SER A 200 -4.22 -13.51 -27.71
N LEU A 201 -5.30 -12.76 -27.44
CA LEU A 201 -5.39 -11.33 -27.76
C LEU A 201 -4.47 -10.46 -26.88
N ALA A 202 -4.32 -10.83 -25.60
CA ALA A 202 -3.42 -10.16 -24.66
C ALA A 202 -1.95 -10.34 -25.05
N ARG A 203 -1.55 -11.55 -25.49
CA ARG A 203 -0.21 -11.81 -26.06
C ARG A 203 0.10 -10.94 -27.28
N LYS A 204 -0.92 -10.54 -28.04
CA LYS A 204 -0.79 -9.64 -29.20
C LYS A 204 -0.90 -8.15 -28.84
N GLN A 205 -1.02 -7.80 -27.55
CA GLN A 205 -1.14 -6.42 -27.07
C GLN A 205 -2.27 -5.61 -27.77
N MET A 206 -3.39 -6.26 -28.06
CA MET A 206 -4.51 -5.61 -28.75
C MET A 206 -5.27 -4.67 -27.80
N ALA A 207 -5.50 -3.43 -28.23
CA ALA A 207 -6.39 -2.50 -27.56
C ALA A 207 -7.84 -2.94 -27.77
N LEU A 208 -8.42 -3.64 -26.79
CA LEU A 208 -9.80 -4.11 -26.84
C LEU A 208 -10.73 -3.11 -26.14
N ARG A 209 -11.88 -2.82 -26.76
CA ARG A 209 -12.96 -2.05 -26.13
C ARG A 209 -14.13 -2.97 -25.84
N ILE A 210 -14.41 -3.21 -24.56
CA ILE A 210 -15.55 -4.01 -24.13
C ILE A 210 -16.80 -3.12 -24.13
N GLN A 211 -17.82 -3.55 -24.85
CA GLN A 211 -19.14 -2.91 -24.84
C GLN A 211 -20.20 -3.99 -24.62
N PRO A 212 -21.24 -3.70 -23.80
CA PRO A 212 -22.38 -4.61 -23.70
C PRO A 212 -22.98 -4.84 -25.08
N SER A 213 -23.21 -6.11 -25.46
CA SER A 213 -23.87 -6.45 -26.73
C SER A 213 -25.27 -5.84 -26.77
N GLU A 214 -25.65 -5.26 -27.92
CA GLU A 214 -26.96 -4.64 -28.15
C GLU A 214 -28.12 -5.63 -27.91
N LYS A 215 -27.85 -6.94 -28.12
CA LYS A 215 -28.80 -8.05 -27.87
C LYS A 215 -29.21 -8.24 -26.41
N ASN A 216 -28.51 -7.61 -25.45
CA ASN A 216 -28.86 -7.67 -24.02
C ASN A 216 -29.98 -6.70 -23.63
N TYR A 217 -30.36 -5.81 -24.53
CA TYR A 217 -31.48 -4.90 -24.33
C TYR A 217 -32.65 -5.44 -25.15
N GLU A 218 -33.83 -5.53 -24.54
CA GLU A 218 -35.05 -5.71 -25.33
C GLU A 218 -35.14 -4.55 -26.33
N ASP A 219 -35.45 -4.84 -27.60
CA ASP A 219 -35.71 -3.83 -28.66
C ASP A 219 -37.07 -3.12 -28.41
N ALA A 220 -37.30 -2.71 -27.18
CA ALA A 220 -38.47 -2.00 -26.73
C ALA A 220 -38.14 -0.52 -26.55
N GLU A 221 -38.90 0.34 -27.24
CA GLU A 221 -38.88 1.77 -26.97
C GLU A 221 -39.33 2.06 -25.54
N ILE A 222 -38.57 2.87 -24.82
CA ILE A 222 -38.94 3.37 -23.50
C ILE A 222 -39.26 4.86 -23.56
N ASN A 223 -40.19 5.27 -22.69
CA ASN A 223 -40.60 6.66 -22.53
C ASN A 223 -39.74 7.29 -21.44
N LEU A 224 -38.75 8.08 -21.82
CA LEU A 224 -37.87 8.82 -20.91
C LEU A 224 -38.56 10.14 -20.52
N ALA A 225 -38.72 10.38 -19.21
CA ALA A 225 -39.25 11.63 -18.69
C ALA A 225 -38.10 12.65 -18.59
N VAL A 226 -38.12 13.67 -19.44
CA VAL A 226 -37.06 14.69 -19.50
C VAL A 226 -37.57 15.99 -18.90
N VAL A 227 -36.96 16.43 -17.80
CA VAL A 227 -37.16 17.76 -17.26
C VAL A 227 -36.21 18.71 -18.01
N VAL A 228 -36.79 19.62 -18.78
CA VAL A 228 -36.05 20.64 -19.53
C VAL A 228 -36.04 21.92 -18.71
N GLU A 229 -34.86 22.42 -18.40
CA GLU A 229 -34.68 23.65 -17.61
C GLU A 229 -33.83 24.66 -18.40
N ASP A 230 -34.32 25.90 -18.43
CA ASP A 230 -33.52 27.07 -18.84
C ASP A 230 -33.29 28.01 -17.65
N ALA A 231 -32.74 29.20 -17.90
CA ALA A 231 -32.42 30.16 -16.84
C ALA A 231 -33.66 30.73 -16.10
N SER A 232 -34.87 30.51 -16.61
CA SER A 232 -36.09 31.21 -16.16
C SER A 232 -37.34 30.32 -16.05
N SER A 233 -37.30 29.11 -16.58
CA SER A 233 -38.44 28.22 -16.72
C SER A 233 -38.04 26.75 -16.74
N SER A 234 -38.95 25.90 -16.30
CA SER A 234 -38.82 24.45 -16.39
C SER A 234 -40.08 23.86 -17.02
N CYS A 235 -39.91 22.82 -17.83
CA CYS A 235 -41.00 22.04 -18.38
C CYS A 235 -40.62 20.55 -18.44
N CYS A 236 -41.60 19.67 -18.58
CA CYS A 236 -41.36 18.24 -18.71
C CYS A 236 -41.83 17.77 -20.09
N VAL A 237 -40.96 17.06 -20.80
CA VAL A 237 -41.26 16.40 -22.07
C VAL A 237 -41.01 14.91 -21.95
N THR A 238 -41.69 14.11 -22.78
CA THR A 238 -41.45 12.66 -22.83
C THR A 238 -40.80 12.34 -24.15
N VAL A 239 -39.60 11.75 -24.10
CA VAL A 239 -38.83 11.38 -25.30
C VAL A 239 -38.80 9.87 -25.41
N LYS A 240 -39.15 9.35 -26.58
CA LYS A 240 -39.05 7.92 -26.89
C LYS A 240 -37.60 7.58 -27.25
N VAL A 241 -37.00 6.66 -26.52
CA VAL A 241 -35.60 6.28 -26.69
C VAL A 241 -35.45 4.77 -26.56
N PHE A 242 -34.40 4.21 -27.14
CA PHE A 242 -33.99 2.84 -26.82
C PHE A 242 -32.91 2.87 -25.73
N PRO A 243 -32.84 1.89 -24.81
CA PRO A 243 -31.79 1.84 -23.78
C PRO A 243 -30.36 1.87 -24.35
N HIS A 244 -30.15 1.33 -25.54
CA HIS A 244 -28.85 1.31 -26.23
C HIS A 244 -28.51 2.64 -26.94
N THR A 245 -29.46 3.59 -27.05
CA THR A 245 -29.25 4.90 -27.70
C THR A 245 -28.12 5.66 -27.01
N THR A 246 -27.19 6.23 -27.77
CA THR A 246 -26.11 7.07 -27.25
C THR A 246 -26.60 8.46 -26.89
N ILE A 247 -25.90 9.14 -25.97
CA ILE A 247 -26.21 10.53 -25.63
C ILE A 247 -26.06 11.45 -26.86
N ALA A 248 -25.11 11.18 -27.77
CA ALA A 248 -25.00 11.89 -29.04
C ALA A 248 -26.27 11.74 -29.90
N ALA A 249 -26.78 10.52 -30.06
CA ALA A 249 -28.00 10.26 -30.83
C ALA A 249 -29.22 10.90 -30.17
N LEU A 250 -29.33 10.84 -28.83
CA LEU A 250 -30.39 11.53 -28.09
C LEU A 250 -30.33 13.05 -28.30
N LYS A 251 -29.14 13.66 -28.26
CA LYS A 251 -28.98 15.09 -28.57
C LYS A 251 -29.45 15.42 -29.98
N GLN A 252 -29.09 14.60 -30.96
CA GLN A 252 -29.52 14.80 -32.33
C GLN A 252 -31.03 14.65 -32.49
N GLN A 253 -31.64 13.66 -31.83
CA GLN A 253 -33.08 13.45 -31.82
C GLN A 253 -33.81 14.67 -31.23
N VAL A 254 -33.36 15.18 -30.08
CA VAL A 254 -33.97 16.36 -29.44
C VAL A 254 -33.74 17.63 -30.27
N PHE A 255 -32.66 17.70 -31.05
CA PHE A 255 -32.47 18.78 -32.01
C PHE A 255 -33.49 18.71 -33.16
N VAL A 256 -33.74 17.52 -33.70
CA VAL A 256 -34.72 17.33 -34.77
C VAL A 256 -36.16 17.57 -34.29
N GLU A 257 -36.50 17.05 -33.11
CA GLU A 257 -37.86 17.05 -32.60
C GLU A 257 -38.27 18.39 -31.94
N TYR A 258 -37.33 19.02 -31.21
CA TYR A 258 -37.61 20.23 -30.43
C TYR A 258 -36.78 21.45 -30.85
N GLY A 259 -35.85 21.30 -31.79
CA GLY A 259 -35.05 22.42 -32.32
C GLY A 259 -33.89 22.87 -31.42
N PHE A 260 -33.60 22.16 -30.32
CA PHE A 260 -32.48 22.50 -29.45
C PHE A 260 -31.18 21.95 -30.01
N HIS A 261 -30.25 22.80 -30.46
CA HIS A 261 -28.99 22.34 -31.06
C HIS A 261 -28.14 21.46 -30.10
N PRO A 262 -27.44 20.40 -30.54
CA PRO A 262 -26.66 19.53 -29.65
C PRO A 262 -25.63 20.25 -28.76
N HIS A 263 -25.13 21.40 -29.21
CA HIS A 263 -24.19 22.24 -28.46
C HIS A 263 -24.85 22.97 -27.27
N VAL A 264 -26.14 23.32 -27.38
CA VAL A 264 -26.87 23.98 -26.29
C VAL A 264 -27.45 22.99 -25.29
N GLN A 265 -27.40 21.70 -25.59
CA GLN A 265 -27.95 20.66 -24.73
C GLN A 265 -26.93 20.13 -23.73
N ARG A 266 -27.25 20.27 -22.44
CA ARG A 266 -26.45 19.73 -21.32
C ARG A 266 -27.28 18.70 -20.54
N TRP A 267 -26.90 17.43 -20.66
CA TRP A 267 -27.65 16.30 -20.10
C TRP A 267 -27.09 15.83 -18.75
N VAL A 268 -27.99 15.66 -17.78
CA VAL A 268 -27.71 15.08 -16.47
C VAL A 268 -28.66 13.91 -16.21
N ILE A 269 -28.11 12.72 -15.99
CA ILE A 269 -28.87 11.49 -15.71
C ILE A 269 -28.23 10.82 -14.50
N SER A 270 -29.03 10.40 -13.51
CA SER A 270 -28.55 9.80 -12.26
C SER A 270 -27.46 10.63 -11.57
N GLN A 271 -27.67 11.94 -11.48
CA GLN A 271 -26.74 12.93 -10.90
C GLN A 271 -25.38 13.03 -11.60
N CYS A 272 -25.23 12.46 -12.80
CA CYS A 272 -23.99 12.47 -13.56
C CYS A 272 -24.13 13.30 -14.84
N LEU A 273 -23.11 14.09 -15.14
CA LEU A 273 -23.02 14.78 -16.43
C LEU A 273 -22.70 13.77 -17.55
N CYS A 274 -23.54 13.77 -18.59
CA CYS A 274 -23.50 12.75 -19.63
C CYS A 274 -22.39 13.00 -20.67
N ALA A 275 -21.69 11.94 -21.05
CA ALA A 275 -20.71 11.90 -22.12
C ALA A 275 -21.33 11.35 -23.40
N GLU A 276 -20.97 11.93 -24.55
CA GLU A 276 -21.67 11.71 -25.83
C GLU A 276 -21.62 10.26 -26.34
N GLN A 277 -20.52 9.56 -26.04
CA GLN A 277 -20.23 8.21 -26.56
C GLN A 277 -20.85 7.06 -25.74
N ARG A 278 -21.54 7.39 -24.63
CA ARG A 278 -22.13 6.39 -23.74
C ARG A 278 -23.62 6.22 -24.04
N SER A 279 -24.14 5.01 -23.80
CA SER A 279 -25.56 4.70 -23.94
C SER A 279 -26.37 5.15 -22.72
N LEU A 280 -27.67 5.38 -22.91
CA LEU A 280 -28.62 5.72 -21.85
C LEU A 280 -28.69 4.65 -20.75
N ALA A 281 -28.67 3.37 -21.12
CA ALA A 281 -28.63 2.26 -20.18
C ALA A 281 -27.42 2.30 -19.25
N SER A 282 -26.29 2.82 -19.71
CA SER A 282 -25.09 2.98 -18.89
C SER A 282 -25.24 4.04 -17.79
N TYR A 283 -26.22 4.93 -17.92
CA TYR A 283 -26.59 5.95 -16.93
C TYR A 283 -27.80 5.55 -16.07
N GLY A 284 -28.28 4.31 -16.21
CA GLY A 284 -29.37 3.76 -15.41
C GLY A 284 -30.75 3.84 -16.06
N VAL A 285 -30.86 4.33 -17.29
CA VAL A 285 -32.14 4.39 -18.03
C VAL A 285 -32.48 3.01 -18.59
N ARG A 286 -33.48 2.34 -18.02
CA ARG A 286 -33.84 0.95 -18.35
C ARG A 286 -35.35 0.73 -18.49
N ARG A 287 -36.20 1.62 -18.01
CA ARG A 287 -37.66 1.44 -17.99
C ARG A 287 -38.41 2.73 -18.27
N HIS A 288 -39.69 2.59 -18.64
CA HIS A 288 -40.58 3.74 -18.80
C HIS A 288 -40.64 4.56 -17.51
N GLY A 289 -40.58 5.89 -17.65
CA GLY A 289 -40.67 6.82 -16.54
C GLY A 289 -39.35 7.14 -15.84
N ASP A 290 -38.23 6.54 -16.27
CA ASP A 290 -36.91 6.98 -15.81
C ASP A 290 -36.70 8.46 -16.17
N THR A 291 -36.00 9.20 -15.31
CA THR A 291 -35.88 10.65 -15.40
C THR A 291 -34.51 11.10 -15.88
N ALA A 292 -34.50 12.11 -16.75
CA ALA A 292 -33.32 12.81 -17.21
C ALA A 292 -33.54 14.32 -17.11
N PHE A 293 -32.47 15.08 -16.90
CA PHE A 293 -32.51 16.54 -16.85
C PHE A 293 -31.74 17.10 -18.05
N LEU A 294 -32.40 17.94 -18.83
CA LEU A 294 -31.81 18.68 -19.95
C LEU A 294 -31.73 20.16 -19.58
N TYR A 295 -30.51 20.64 -19.39
CA TYR A 295 -30.24 22.06 -19.21
C TYR A 295 -29.92 22.71 -20.56
N LEU A 296 -30.69 23.75 -20.91
CA LEU A 296 -30.48 24.52 -22.13
C LEU A 296 -29.53 25.68 -21.88
N LEU A 297 -28.42 25.69 -22.61
CA LEU A 297 -27.44 26.77 -22.60
C LEU A 297 -27.79 27.84 -23.65
N SER A 298 -27.38 29.08 -23.41
CA SER A 298 -27.53 30.13 -24.42
C SER A 298 -26.61 29.86 -25.63
N ALA A 299 -27.03 30.26 -26.83
CA ALA A 299 -26.20 30.16 -28.04
C ALA A 299 -24.86 30.92 -27.91
N GLN A 300 -24.83 32.00 -27.11
CA GLN A 300 -23.62 32.79 -26.85
C GLN A 300 -22.58 32.02 -26.03
N GLN A 301 -23.01 31.24 -25.03
CA GLN A 301 -22.12 30.43 -24.20
C GLN A 301 -21.48 29.25 -24.96
N THR A 302 -22.09 28.85 -26.07
CA THR A 302 -21.66 27.66 -26.85
C THR A 302 -20.97 28.04 -28.16
N HIS A 303 -20.71 29.34 -28.38
CA HIS A 303 -20.18 29.89 -29.63
C HIS A 303 -20.94 29.45 -30.89
N LEU A 304 -22.23 29.14 -30.75
CA LEU A 304 -23.06 28.67 -31.85
C LEU A 304 -23.57 29.86 -32.67
N SER A 305 -23.08 30.00 -33.90
CA SER A 305 -23.59 31.02 -34.82
C SER A 305 -24.95 30.61 -35.38
N ARG A 306 -25.78 31.61 -35.71
CA ARG A 306 -27.08 31.36 -36.36
C ARG A 306 -26.93 30.67 -37.71
N GLN A 307 -25.86 30.97 -38.44
CA GLN A 307 -25.54 30.37 -39.74
C GLN A 307 -25.16 28.89 -39.59
N GLN A 308 -24.36 28.55 -38.58
CA GLN A 308 -23.97 27.17 -38.28
C GLN A 308 -25.19 26.31 -37.94
N CYS A 309 -26.07 26.82 -37.07
CA CYS A 309 -27.31 26.13 -36.70
C CYS A 309 -28.22 25.88 -37.93
N GLN A 310 -28.33 26.86 -38.83
CA GLN A 310 -29.10 26.73 -40.07
C GLN A 310 -28.51 25.67 -41.01
N GLN A 311 -27.19 25.68 -41.20
CA GLN A 311 -26.49 24.68 -42.02
C GLN A 311 -26.65 23.26 -41.45
N ASP A 312 -26.52 23.10 -40.13
CA ASP A 312 -26.67 21.80 -39.48
C ASP A 312 -28.12 21.31 -39.51
N GLN A 313 -29.10 22.21 -39.45
CA GLN A 313 -30.51 21.90 -39.63
C GLN A 313 -30.82 21.47 -41.07
N GLU A 314 -30.30 22.18 -42.08
CA GLU A 314 -30.43 21.83 -43.50
C GLU A 314 -29.78 20.48 -43.83
N SER A 315 -28.56 20.24 -43.32
CA SER A 315 -27.82 18.98 -43.45
C SER A 315 -28.59 17.81 -42.84
N THR A 316 -29.20 18.00 -41.68
CA THR A 316 -29.99 16.96 -41.00
C THR A 316 -31.27 16.62 -41.78
N LEU A 317 -31.95 17.61 -42.34
CA LEU A 317 -33.14 17.40 -43.19
C LEU A 317 -32.81 16.68 -44.50
N LEU A 318 -31.67 16.98 -45.11
CA LEU A 318 -31.16 16.30 -46.31
C LEU A 318 -30.78 14.84 -46.02
N SER A 319 -30.19 14.56 -44.86
CA SER A 319 -29.83 13.21 -44.43
C SER A 319 -31.08 12.33 -44.18
N ALA A 320 -32.12 12.88 -43.54
CA ALA A 320 -33.38 12.17 -43.31
C ALA A 320 -34.14 11.84 -44.62
N ALA A 321 -33.98 12.65 -45.67
CA ALA A 321 -34.60 12.42 -46.98
C ALA A 321 -33.91 11.31 -47.80
N THR A 322 -32.67 10.95 -47.47
CA THR A 322 -31.87 9.95 -48.21
C THR A 322 -32.15 8.51 -47.74
N SER A 323 -32.86 8.32 -46.61
CA SER A 323 -33.25 7.01 -46.07
C SER A 323 -34.53 6.42 -46.68
N LEU A 324 -35.08 7.02 -47.75
CA LEU A 324 -36.22 6.48 -48.51
C LEU A 324 -35.82 6.26 -49.97
N THR A 325 -35.25 5.09 -50.28
CA THR A 325 -35.23 4.55 -51.66
C THR A 325 -36.30 3.46 -51.85
N PRO A 326 -36.90 3.34 -53.05
CA PRO A 326 -38.17 2.66 -53.27
C PRO A 326 -38.00 1.17 -53.58
N MET A 327 -38.84 0.33 -52.99
CA MET A 327 -38.97 -1.08 -53.38
C MET A 327 -39.83 -1.23 -54.66
N PRO A 328 -39.57 -2.20 -55.56
CA PRO A 328 -40.32 -2.38 -56.79
C PRO A 328 -41.71 -2.98 -56.56
N ILE A 329 -42.68 -2.48 -57.34
CA ILE A 329 -44.07 -2.90 -57.46
C ILE A 329 -44.18 -4.34 -58.01
N PRO A 330 -45.10 -5.18 -57.49
CA PRO A 330 -45.77 -6.23 -58.27
C PRO A 330 -47.22 -5.83 -58.62
N PRO A 331 -47.79 -6.36 -59.72
CA PRO A 331 -49.01 -5.82 -60.32
C PRO A 331 -50.28 -6.21 -59.56
N ALA A 332 -51.26 -5.30 -59.61
CA ALA A 332 -52.58 -5.43 -59.01
C ALA A 332 -53.47 -6.51 -59.66
N PRO A 333 -54.57 -6.87 -58.97
CA PRO A 333 -55.86 -6.85 -59.66
C PRO A 333 -56.95 -6.06 -58.89
N SER A 334 -57.58 -5.15 -59.63
CA SER A 334 -59.00 -4.72 -59.65
C SER A 334 -59.88 -4.79 -58.38
N ALA A 335 -60.34 -3.62 -57.90
CA ALA A 335 -61.76 -3.16 -57.97
C ALA A 335 -62.04 -1.87 -57.14
N SER A 336 -62.50 -0.83 -57.84
CA SER A 336 -63.53 0.21 -57.53
C SER A 336 -63.59 1.04 -56.21
N PRO A 337 -64.16 2.27 -56.23
CA PRO A 337 -63.80 3.39 -55.33
C PRO A 337 -64.90 3.85 -54.35
N SER A 338 -64.56 4.59 -53.28
CA SER A 338 -65.43 5.60 -52.64
C SER A 338 -64.77 6.42 -51.50
N ASN A 339 -64.59 7.73 -51.76
CA ASN A 339 -64.79 8.95 -50.92
C ASN A 339 -64.20 9.13 -49.49
N GLY A 340 -63.49 10.27 -49.31
CA GLY A 340 -63.54 11.08 -48.07
C GLY A 340 -62.21 11.72 -47.59
N PRO A 341 -62.06 13.07 -47.48
CA PRO A 341 -60.76 13.74 -47.29
C PRO A 341 -60.56 14.47 -45.93
N THR A 342 -59.31 14.73 -45.53
CA THR A 342 -58.74 15.90 -44.76
C THR A 342 -57.33 15.53 -44.23
N SER A 343 -56.33 16.37 -43.97
CA SER A 343 -55.98 17.81 -44.14
C SER A 343 -54.48 17.91 -43.75
N GLN A 344 -53.54 18.21 -44.65
CA GLN A 344 -52.86 19.49 -44.87
C GLN A 344 -52.50 20.40 -43.65
N LEU A 345 -51.17 20.56 -43.50
CA LEU A 345 -50.37 21.79 -43.40
C LEU A 345 -50.15 22.54 -42.07
N TRP A 346 -48.85 22.68 -41.79
CA TRP A 346 -48.16 23.57 -40.87
C TRP A 346 -48.12 25.04 -41.34
N ARG A 347 -48.26 26.00 -40.41
CA ARG A 347 -47.42 27.21 -40.31
C ARG A 347 -47.62 27.92 -38.96
N GLY A 348 -46.53 28.44 -38.37
CA GLY A 348 -46.47 29.01 -37.01
C GLY A 348 -46.56 30.54 -36.90
N TYR A 349 -46.32 31.08 -35.69
CA TYR A 349 -45.55 32.30 -35.32
C TYR A 349 -45.71 32.62 -33.81
N SER A 350 -44.73 33.33 -33.22
CA SER A 350 -44.59 33.69 -31.79
C SER A 350 -45.26 35.02 -31.34
N THR A 351 -45.28 35.20 -30.01
CA THR A 351 -45.24 36.43 -29.13
C THR A 351 -46.49 37.32 -28.84
N LEU A 352 -46.97 37.25 -27.57
CA LEU A 352 -47.58 38.22 -26.58
C LEU A 352 -48.23 39.59 -27.02
N PRO A 353 -48.98 40.34 -26.16
CA PRO A 353 -50.24 40.09 -25.40
C PRO A 353 -51.31 41.23 -25.55
N SER A 354 -52.55 41.10 -25.05
CA SER A 354 -53.41 42.23 -24.57
C SER A 354 -54.74 41.83 -23.88
N ARG A 355 -54.85 42.25 -22.60
CA ARG A 355 -55.99 42.83 -21.82
C ARG A 355 -57.47 42.36 -21.96
N LEU A 356 -58.02 42.12 -20.75
CA LEU A 356 -59.37 42.41 -20.20
C LEU A 356 -60.57 41.51 -20.56
N GLY A 357 -61.25 41.01 -19.52
CA GLY A 357 -62.61 40.45 -19.59
C GLY A 357 -63.05 39.76 -18.29
N HIS A 358 -64.02 40.37 -17.60
CA HIS A 358 -64.57 40.05 -16.27
C HIS A 358 -65.52 38.84 -16.23
N ASN A 359 -65.70 38.31 -15.00
CA ASN A 359 -66.90 37.67 -14.41
C ASN A 359 -67.33 36.29 -14.94
N SER A 360 -68.02 35.41 -14.20
CA SER A 360 -68.32 35.18 -12.78
C SER A 360 -69.22 33.92 -12.75
N ALA A 361 -69.31 33.30 -11.57
CA ALA A 361 -70.33 32.35 -11.11
C ALA A 361 -70.22 30.89 -11.63
N GLY A 362 -70.38 29.87 -10.78
CA GLY A 362 -70.66 29.87 -9.35
C GLY A 362 -71.11 28.49 -8.88
N SER A 363 -71.01 28.28 -7.55
CA SER A 363 -71.88 27.44 -6.70
C SER A 363 -71.88 25.91 -6.94
N THR A 364 -71.92 25.02 -5.94
CA THR A 364 -72.38 25.14 -4.54
C THR A 364 -72.10 23.85 -3.75
N ALA A 365 -71.81 24.04 -2.46
CA ALA A 365 -72.31 23.26 -1.30
C ALA A 365 -71.67 21.90 -0.95
N ALA A 366 -71.48 21.51 0.33
CA ALA A 366 -71.76 22.07 1.67
C ALA A 366 -70.99 21.20 2.71
N ASN A 367 -70.23 21.80 3.65
CA ASN A 367 -70.45 21.88 5.13
C ASN A 367 -70.43 20.53 5.90
N THR A 368 -69.80 20.33 7.08
CA THR A 368 -69.14 21.15 8.12
C THR A 368 -68.39 20.15 9.03
N GLU A 369 -67.17 20.42 9.55
CA GLU A 369 -66.94 20.74 10.98
C GLU A 369 -65.56 21.38 11.24
N ARG A 370 -65.59 22.72 11.25
CA ARG A 370 -64.99 23.70 12.17
C ARG A 370 -64.05 23.21 13.30
N LEU A 371 -62.74 23.44 13.15
CA LEU A 371 -61.84 23.95 14.21
C LEU A 371 -60.80 24.92 13.58
N GLY A 372 -60.46 25.96 14.34
CA GLY A 372 -60.11 27.30 13.85
C GLY A 372 -58.75 27.49 13.18
N ILE A 373 -58.78 28.18 12.04
CA ILE A 373 -57.62 28.76 11.35
C ILE A 373 -57.24 30.04 12.10
N GLY A 374 -56.56 29.88 13.23
CA GLY A 374 -56.09 30.96 14.09
C GLY A 374 -54.64 30.81 14.57
N GLU A 375 -53.99 29.66 14.34
CA GLU A 375 -52.69 29.34 14.97
C GLU A 375 -51.55 29.07 13.96
N ILE A 376 -51.69 29.42 12.69
CA ILE A 376 -50.61 29.32 11.68
C ILE A 376 -50.32 30.69 11.03
N ARG A 377 -50.68 31.78 11.71
CA ARG A 377 -50.35 33.16 11.28
C ARG A 377 -49.34 33.87 12.19
N ASP A 378 -48.98 33.25 13.32
CA ASP A 378 -48.08 33.83 14.33
C ASP A 378 -46.69 33.19 14.38
N LEU A 379 -46.32 32.36 13.38
CA LEU A 379 -44.95 31.87 13.19
C LEU A 379 -44.31 32.27 11.86
N ILE A 380 -44.98 33.08 11.04
CA ILE A 380 -44.45 33.64 9.78
C ILE A 380 -44.65 35.16 9.74
N ASN A 381 -44.46 35.84 10.87
CA ASN A 381 -44.51 37.32 10.97
C ASN A 381 -43.47 37.91 11.93
N LEU A 382 -42.27 37.32 11.96
CA LEU A 382 -41.05 38.04 12.38
C LEU A 382 -39.99 37.89 11.29
N GLU A 383 -40.11 38.70 10.23
CA GLU A 383 -39.00 39.26 9.41
C GLU A 383 -39.56 39.80 8.09
N MET A 384 -40.40 40.85 8.12
CA MET A 384 -40.57 41.71 6.93
C MET A 384 -41.18 43.09 7.23
N PRO A 385 -40.49 44.04 7.89
CA PRO A 385 -40.88 45.44 7.86
C PRO A 385 -39.84 46.31 7.14
N GLN A 386 -39.37 45.93 5.94
CA GLN A 386 -38.42 46.76 5.17
C GLN A 386 -38.73 46.87 3.66
N LEU A 387 -39.99 46.67 3.25
CA LEU A 387 -40.39 46.93 1.84
C LEU A 387 -41.26 48.18 1.65
N ASN A 388 -41.69 48.86 2.73
CA ASN A 388 -42.40 50.14 2.61
C ASN A 388 -41.49 51.37 2.67
N ASP A 389 -40.25 51.27 3.15
CA ASP A 389 -39.27 52.38 3.11
C ASP A 389 -38.47 52.45 1.80
N ALA A 390 -38.59 51.45 0.93
CA ALA A 390 -37.89 51.43 -0.36
C ALA A 390 -38.59 52.24 -1.48
N LEU A 391 -39.78 52.77 -1.23
CA LEU A 391 -40.54 53.57 -2.21
C LEU A 391 -40.47 55.09 -1.98
N VAL A 392 -39.71 55.55 -0.98
CA VAL A 392 -39.48 56.98 -0.76
C VAL A 392 -38.02 57.25 -0.38
N SER A 393 -37.10 57.10 -1.33
CA SER A 393 -35.87 57.89 -1.33
C SER A 393 -35.12 57.80 -2.66
N ASN A 394 -35.13 58.91 -3.39
CA ASN A 394 -34.14 59.23 -4.40
C ASN A 394 -32.73 59.19 -3.77
N LYS A 395 -31.98 58.11 -3.94
CA LYS A 395 -30.51 58.11 -3.82
C LYS A 395 -29.92 57.24 -4.91
N THR A 396 -29.10 57.88 -5.75
CA THR A 396 -28.14 57.25 -6.66
C THR A 396 -27.22 56.33 -5.85
N ASN A 397 -27.49 55.03 -5.87
CA ASN A 397 -26.65 54.04 -5.18
C ASN A 397 -25.95 53.19 -6.24
N THR A 398 -24.73 53.56 -6.59
CA THR A 398 -23.77 52.69 -7.28
C THR A 398 -23.54 51.47 -6.39
N GLN A 399 -24.22 50.35 -6.67
CA GLN A 399 -24.03 49.09 -5.95
C GLN A 399 -22.57 48.64 -6.09
N VAL A 400 -21.82 48.72 -4.99
CA VAL A 400 -20.46 48.18 -4.88
C VAL A 400 -20.60 46.66 -4.71
N GLY A 401 -20.11 45.89 -5.68
CA GLY A 401 -20.27 44.43 -5.75
C GLY A 401 -19.49 43.83 -6.90
N TRP A 402 -19.58 42.51 -7.08
CA TRP A 402 -18.96 41.80 -8.21
C TRP A 402 -20.03 41.13 -9.08
N ALA A 403 -19.91 41.29 -10.39
CA ALA A 403 -20.79 40.64 -11.35
C ALA A 403 -20.40 39.17 -11.52
N CYS A 404 -21.38 38.28 -11.43
CA CYS A 404 -21.17 36.87 -11.69
C CYS A 404 -20.78 36.62 -13.16
N PRO A 405 -19.68 35.90 -13.46
CA PRO A 405 -19.30 35.65 -14.86
C PRO A 405 -20.28 34.70 -15.58
N SER A 406 -21.05 33.88 -14.85
CA SER A 406 -22.02 32.95 -15.43
C SER A 406 -23.42 33.55 -15.63
N CYS A 407 -23.95 34.25 -14.62
CA CYS A 407 -25.34 34.75 -14.64
C CYS A 407 -25.47 36.27 -14.53
N THR A 408 -24.36 37.01 -14.51
CA THR A 408 -24.30 38.49 -14.45
C THR A 408 -24.87 39.17 -13.20
N PHE A 409 -25.45 38.42 -12.27
CA PHE A 409 -25.96 38.95 -11.00
C PHE A 409 -24.87 39.68 -10.21
N ILE A 410 -25.18 40.86 -9.67
CA ILE A 410 -24.26 41.66 -8.86
C ILE A 410 -24.32 41.20 -7.40
N ASN A 411 -23.30 40.45 -7.00
CA ASN A 411 -23.17 39.92 -5.65
C ASN A 411 -22.54 40.95 -4.70
N LYS A 412 -22.85 40.83 -3.41
CA LYS A 412 -22.17 41.64 -2.38
C LYS A 412 -20.66 41.39 -2.38
N PRO A 413 -19.83 42.41 -2.07
CA PRO A 413 -18.38 42.34 -2.14
C PRO A 413 -17.75 41.16 -1.40
N THR A 414 -18.27 40.76 -0.23
CA THR A 414 -17.67 39.69 0.59
C THR A 414 -18.19 38.29 0.27
N ARG A 415 -19.13 38.12 -0.66
CA ARG A 415 -19.71 36.80 -0.97
C ARG A 415 -18.73 35.97 -1.80
N PRO A 416 -18.35 34.75 -1.38
CA PRO A 416 -17.35 33.94 -2.09
C PRO A 416 -17.87 33.30 -3.38
N GLY A 417 -19.19 33.15 -3.52
CA GLY A 417 -19.84 32.63 -4.74
C GLY A 417 -21.14 33.37 -5.03
N CYS A 418 -21.71 33.16 -6.21
CA CYS A 418 -22.89 33.86 -6.69
C CYS A 418 -24.15 33.41 -5.96
N GLU A 419 -25.03 34.35 -5.63
CA GLU A 419 -26.29 34.07 -4.92
C GLU A 419 -27.30 33.28 -5.74
N ILE A 420 -27.27 33.46 -7.05
CA ILE A 420 -28.26 32.88 -7.95
C ILE A 420 -27.79 31.52 -8.49
N CYS A 421 -26.52 31.40 -8.87
CA CYS A 421 -26.01 30.23 -9.60
C CYS A 421 -24.78 29.58 -8.95
N SER A 422 -24.39 30.01 -7.75
CA SER A 422 -23.24 29.47 -7.00
C SER A 422 -21.88 29.53 -7.71
N THR A 423 -21.78 30.18 -8.88
CA THR A 423 -20.50 30.41 -9.56
C THR A 423 -19.54 31.17 -8.66
N ASP A 424 -18.30 30.71 -8.58
CA ASP A 424 -17.29 31.31 -7.73
C ASP A 424 -17.05 32.78 -8.07
N ARG A 425 -16.73 33.56 -7.03
CA ARG A 425 -16.27 34.93 -7.21
C ARG A 425 -15.00 34.93 -8.04
N PRO A 426 -14.88 35.78 -9.07
CA PRO A 426 -13.66 35.87 -9.87
C PRO A 426 -12.42 36.07 -8.98
N GLU A 427 -11.39 35.26 -9.20
CA GLU A 427 -10.14 35.33 -8.41
C GLU A 427 -9.47 36.71 -8.49
N SER A 428 -9.67 37.42 -9.61
CA SER A 428 -9.15 38.77 -9.84
C SER A 428 -9.90 39.86 -9.06
N TYR A 429 -11.04 39.55 -8.44
CA TYR A 429 -11.82 40.54 -7.68
C TYR A 429 -11.31 40.63 -6.24
N THR A 430 -10.85 41.83 -5.88
CA THR A 430 -10.51 42.19 -4.50
C THR A 430 -11.62 43.01 -3.87
N ILE A 431 -11.95 42.72 -2.61
CA ILE A 431 -12.91 43.52 -1.84
C ILE A 431 -12.35 44.96 -1.75
N PRO A 432 -13.12 46.00 -2.14
CA PRO A 432 -12.66 47.38 -2.08
C PRO A 432 -12.21 47.79 -0.67
N GLY A 433 -11.05 48.45 -0.58
CA GLY A 433 -10.52 48.95 0.68
C GLY A 433 -11.47 49.95 1.34
N GLY A 434 -11.79 49.73 2.63
CA GLY A 434 -12.73 50.58 3.38
C GLY A 434 -14.21 50.18 3.26
N TYR A 435 -14.54 49.14 2.51
CA TYR A 435 -15.90 48.58 2.49
C TYR A 435 -16.32 48.08 3.88
N ARG A 436 -17.49 48.52 4.34
CA ARG A 436 -18.09 48.07 5.60
C ARG A 436 -19.28 47.16 5.27
N PRO A 437 -19.21 45.87 5.59
CA PRO A 437 -20.34 44.95 5.41
C PRO A 437 -21.56 45.43 6.22
N ASP A 438 -22.74 45.27 5.66
CA ASP A 438 -23.98 45.58 6.37
C ASP A 438 -24.29 44.54 7.47
N PRO A 439 -25.22 44.82 8.42
CA PRO A 439 -25.53 43.88 9.50
C PRO A 439 -26.00 42.50 9.03
N VAL A 440 -26.62 42.40 7.85
CA VAL A 440 -27.07 41.12 7.27
C VAL A 440 -25.88 40.33 6.74
N GLU A 441 -24.95 41.00 6.05
CA GLU A 441 -23.71 40.42 5.54
C GLU A 441 -22.78 39.98 6.68
N LEU A 442 -22.70 40.75 7.77
CA LEU A 442 -21.95 40.36 8.98
C LEU A 442 -22.51 39.09 9.62
N ARG A 443 -23.84 38.98 9.76
CA ARG A 443 -24.48 37.77 10.28
C ARG A 443 -24.17 36.55 9.41
N ARG A 444 -24.26 36.68 8.08
CA ARG A 444 -23.88 35.62 7.13
C ARG A 444 -22.43 35.19 7.30
N ILE A 445 -21.49 36.14 7.32
CA ILE A 445 -20.06 35.85 7.50
C ILE A 445 -19.81 35.12 8.82
N GLN A 446 -20.48 35.52 9.90
CA GLN A 446 -20.36 34.86 11.19
C GLN A 446 -20.90 33.43 11.17
N GLN A 447 -22.06 33.21 10.54
CA GLN A 447 -22.64 31.88 10.34
C GLN A 447 -21.75 30.98 9.48
N GLU A 448 -21.17 31.49 8.39
CA GLU A 448 -20.23 30.75 7.54
C GLU A 448 -18.95 30.37 8.29
N LYS A 449 -18.37 31.30 9.07
CA LYS A 449 -17.20 31.01 9.91
C LYS A 449 -17.48 29.94 10.95
N GLU A 450 -18.65 30.00 11.58
CA GLU A 450 -19.07 29.00 12.57
C GLU A 450 -19.35 27.64 11.91
N ALA A 451 -19.99 27.62 10.74
CA ALA A 451 -20.21 26.40 9.96
C ALA A 451 -18.89 25.74 9.52
N VAL A 452 -17.91 26.54 9.05
CA VAL A 452 -16.56 26.05 8.72
C VAL A 452 -15.87 25.46 9.96
N ARG A 453 -15.96 26.14 11.11
CA ARG A 453 -15.40 25.66 12.39
C ARG A 453 -16.04 24.33 12.80
N GLN A 454 -17.36 24.22 12.74
CA GLN A 454 -18.10 22.98 13.05
C GLN A 454 -17.75 21.85 12.10
N TYR A 455 -17.65 22.12 10.80
CA TYR A 455 -17.23 21.13 9.80
C TYR A 455 -15.81 20.63 10.07
N GLN A 456 -14.86 21.52 10.38
CA GLN A 456 -13.49 21.15 10.75
C GLN A 456 -13.47 20.27 12.01
N GLN A 457 -14.25 20.62 13.03
CA GLN A 457 -14.37 19.84 14.26
C GLN A 457 -14.98 18.45 14.02
N ALA A 458 -16.04 18.35 13.22
CA ALA A 458 -16.65 17.07 12.86
C ALA A 458 -15.64 16.17 12.12
N ARG A 459 -14.90 16.75 11.16
CA ARG A 459 -13.87 16.03 10.40
C ARG A 459 -12.67 15.61 11.24
N GLU A 460 -12.34 16.35 12.29
CA GLU A 460 -11.34 15.95 13.28
C GLU A 460 -11.84 14.86 14.23
N ALA A 461 -13.08 14.94 14.66
CA ALA A 461 -13.72 13.92 15.48
C ALA A 461 -13.78 12.58 14.74
N GLU A 462 -14.24 12.60 13.48
CA GLU A 462 -14.28 11.42 12.61
C GLU A 462 -12.88 10.83 12.38
N ARG A 463 -11.87 11.67 12.11
CA ARG A 463 -10.47 11.23 12.00
C ARG A 463 -9.98 10.56 13.29
N ARG A 464 -10.31 11.13 14.45
CA ARG A 464 -9.93 10.59 15.76
C ARG A 464 -10.62 9.26 16.02
N GLU A 465 -11.90 9.13 15.69
CA GLU A 465 -12.67 7.89 15.83
C GLU A 465 -12.13 6.80 14.91
N ASN A 466 -11.88 7.13 13.63
CA ASN A 466 -11.28 6.21 12.67
C ASN A 466 -9.89 5.75 13.12
N PHE A 467 -9.05 6.66 13.61
CA PHE A 467 -7.75 6.32 14.17
C PHE A 467 -7.87 5.42 15.40
N ALA A 468 -8.77 5.74 16.34
CA ALA A 468 -9.01 4.91 17.52
C ALA A 468 -9.46 3.49 17.14
N ARG A 469 -10.34 3.35 16.14
CA ARG A 469 -10.79 2.05 15.62
C ARG A 469 -9.63 1.25 15.02
N LEU A 470 -8.76 1.88 14.22
CA LEU A 470 -7.58 1.22 13.64
C LEU A 470 -6.61 0.73 14.72
N VAL A 471 -6.33 1.58 15.73
CA VAL A 471 -5.48 1.21 16.87
C VAL A 471 -6.08 0.05 17.66
N GLN A 472 -7.40 0.08 17.89
CA GLN A 472 -8.09 -1.01 18.58
C GLN A 472 -8.02 -2.32 17.80
N MET A 473 -8.18 -2.28 16.47
CA MET A 473 -8.08 -3.47 15.61
C MET A 473 -6.65 -4.03 15.57
N ASP A 474 -5.63 -3.19 15.44
CA ASP A 474 -4.24 -3.66 15.46
C ASP A 474 -3.84 -4.24 16.83
N GLY A 475 -4.34 -3.64 17.91
CA GLY A 475 -4.12 -4.09 19.28
C GLY A 475 -4.71 -5.46 19.63
N GLN A 476 -5.53 -6.06 18.75
CA GLN A 476 -6.03 -7.42 18.97
C GLN A 476 -4.92 -8.45 18.74
N GLY A 477 -4.64 -9.27 19.76
CA GLY A 477 -3.62 -10.32 19.68
C GLY A 477 -3.97 -11.43 18.68
N LEU A 478 -5.26 -11.68 18.44
CA LEU A 478 -5.76 -12.69 17.50
C LEU A 478 -6.72 -12.05 16.50
N VAL A 479 -6.65 -12.50 15.25
CA VAL A 479 -7.62 -12.13 14.22
C VAL A 479 -8.65 -13.26 14.11
N PRO A 480 -9.94 -13.01 14.39
CA PRO A 480 -10.97 -14.02 14.22
C PRO A 480 -11.21 -14.34 12.74
N ASN A 481 -11.67 -15.55 12.44
CA ASN A 481 -12.14 -15.89 11.09
C ASN A 481 -13.44 -15.13 10.75
N PRO A 482 -13.54 -14.51 9.55
CA PRO A 482 -14.73 -13.77 9.14
C PRO A 482 -15.89 -14.68 8.75
N ASP A 483 -15.58 -15.83 8.13
CA ASP A 483 -16.54 -16.79 7.60
C ASP A 483 -16.32 -18.17 8.22
N SER A 484 -17.29 -19.08 8.08
CA SER A 484 -17.14 -20.45 8.58
C SER A 484 -16.04 -21.21 7.81
N VAL A 485 -15.23 -21.98 8.55
CA VAL A 485 -14.07 -22.68 7.98
C VAL A 485 -13.72 -23.93 8.77
N ASP A 486 -13.26 -24.97 8.08
CA ASP A 486 -12.82 -26.21 8.72
C ASP A 486 -11.37 -26.11 9.18
N CYS A 487 -11.14 -26.44 10.46
CA CYS A 487 -9.79 -26.57 11.00
C CYS A 487 -9.07 -27.77 10.34
N ARG A 488 -7.98 -27.54 9.62
CA ARG A 488 -7.24 -28.62 8.92
C ARG A 488 -6.49 -29.60 9.83
N ILE A 489 -6.47 -29.38 11.14
CA ILE A 489 -5.80 -30.26 12.11
C ILE A 489 -6.80 -31.24 12.73
N CYS A 490 -7.94 -30.73 13.23
CA CYS A 490 -8.96 -31.56 13.89
C CYS A 490 -10.22 -31.80 13.05
N TYR A 491 -10.33 -31.16 11.88
CA TYR A 491 -11.48 -31.23 10.95
C TYR A 491 -12.81 -30.78 11.56
N GLN A 492 -12.75 -29.94 12.60
CA GLN A 492 -13.92 -29.29 13.18
C GLN A 492 -14.30 -28.06 12.35
N GLU A 493 -15.59 -27.93 12.03
CA GLU A 493 -16.17 -26.72 11.43
C GLU A 493 -16.19 -25.60 12.48
N LEU A 494 -15.57 -24.46 12.14
CA LEU A 494 -15.48 -23.27 12.99
C LEU A 494 -16.44 -22.22 12.48
N GLN A 495 -17.32 -21.71 13.34
CA GLN A 495 -18.19 -20.59 13.01
C GLN A 495 -17.41 -19.26 12.98
N PRO A 496 -17.95 -18.20 12.34
CA PRO A 496 -17.34 -16.87 12.37
C PRO A 496 -16.96 -16.43 13.79
N GLY A 497 -15.69 -16.13 14.02
CA GLY A 497 -15.15 -15.73 15.33
C GLY A 497 -14.58 -16.84 16.22
N GLU A 498 -14.79 -18.12 15.88
CA GLU A 498 -14.30 -19.24 16.70
C GLU A 498 -12.85 -19.62 16.39
N GLY A 499 -12.45 -19.49 15.13
CA GLY A 499 -11.12 -19.73 14.63
C GLY A 499 -10.18 -18.53 14.74
N VAL A 500 -8.89 -18.80 14.56
CA VAL A 500 -7.83 -17.79 14.51
C VAL A 500 -7.23 -17.81 13.11
N LEU A 501 -7.27 -16.64 12.46
CA LEU A 501 -6.65 -16.38 11.17
C LEU A 501 -5.23 -15.84 11.41
N LEU A 502 -4.21 -16.57 10.96
CA LEU A 502 -2.82 -16.16 11.13
C LEU A 502 -2.48 -14.96 10.24
N ARG A 503 -1.85 -13.92 10.78
CA ARG A 503 -1.66 -12.64 10.07
C ARG A 503 -0.73 -12.73 8.86
N GLU A 504 0.32 -13.54 8.94
CA GLU A 504 1.34 -13.64 7.88
C GLU A 504 0.88 -14.47 6.67
N CYS A 505 -0.01 -15.44 6.87
CA CYS A 505 -0.36 -16.43 5.84
C CYS A 505 -1.86 -16.65 5.62
N LEU A 506 -2.72 -16.02 6.44
CA LEU A 506 -4.18 -16.13 6.36
C LEU A 506 -4.74 -17.56 6.47
N HIS A 507 -3.97 -18.51 6.99
CA HIS A 507 -4.49 -19.83 7.32
C HIS A 507 -5.26 -19.78 8.64
N CYS A 508 -6.37 -20.52 8.70
CA CYS A 508 -7.26 -20.55 9.86
C CYS A 508 -7.23 -21.90 10.58
N PHE A 509 -7.16 -21.83 11.91
CA PHE A 509 -7.19 -23.00 12.80
C PHE A 509 -7.97 -22.69 14.08
N CYS A 510 -8.45 -23.74 14.76
CA CYS A 510 -9.03 -23.55 16.09
C CYS A 510 -7.94 -23.23 17.13
N LYS A 511 -8.33 -22.51 18.19
CA LYS A 511 -7.42 -22.06 19.25
C LYS A 511 -6.67 -23.22 19.92
N ASP A 512 -7.35 -24.35 20.13
CA ASP A 512 -6.79 -25.51 20.83
C ASP A 512 -5.73 -26.23 20.01
N CYS A 513 -5.93 -26.33 18.69
CA CYS A 513 -4.92 -26.92 17.81
C CYS A 513 -3.67 -26.05 17.75
N LEU A 514 -3.81 -24.72 17.63
CA LEU A 514 -2.65 -23.82 17.66
C LEU A 514 -1.93 -23.86 19.01
N ARG A 515 -2.66 -23.87 20.14
CA ARG A 515 -2.07 -24.04 21.48
C ARG A 515 -1.25 -25.34 21.57
N SER A 516 -1.77 -26.42 21.02
CA SER A 516 -1.08 -27.72 21.02
C SER A 516 0.21 -27.68 20.18
N VAL A 517 0.17 -27.06 19.00
CA VAL A 517 1.36 -26.85 18.14
C VAL A 517 2.43 -26.03 18.88
N ILE A 518 2.04 -24.94 19.55
CA ILE A 518 2.97 -24.13 20.34
C ILE A 518 3.61 -24.95 21.47
N LYS A 519 2.83 -25.77 22.18
CA LYS A 519 3.35 -26.62 23.26
C LYS A 519 4.35 -27.66 22.77
N MET A 520 4.04 -28.31 21.64
CA MET A 520 4.86 -29.39 21.08
C MET A 520 6.12 -28.89 20.35
N SER A 521 6.16 -27.63 19.92
CA SER A 521 7.32 -27.06 19.23
C SER A 521 8.52 -26.92 20.18
N GLU A 522 9.64 -27.56 19.86
CA GLU A 522 10.89 -27.36 20.60
C GLU A 522 11.61 -26.06 20.19
N ASP A 523 11.38 -25.60 18.97
CA ASP A 523 11.94 -24.36 18.45
C ASP A 523 11.19 -23.12 18.96
N PRO A 524 11.90 -22.00 19.18
CA PRO A 524 11.29 -20.72 19.56
C PRO A 524 10.43 -20.14 18.43
N GLN A 525 10.79 -20.38 17.18
CA GLN A 525 9.99 -20.00 16.03
C GLN A 525 8.99 -21.10 15.69
N VAL A 526 7.74 -20.91 16.09
CA VAL A 526 6.67 -21.88 15.85
C VAL A 526 6.16 -21.70 14.41
N ALA A 527 6.34 -22.71 13.57
CA ALA A 527 5.87 -22.68 12.19
C ALA A 527 4.35 -22.83 12.09
N CYS A 528 3.77 -22.27 11.02
CA CYS A 528 2.39 -22.50 10.65
C CYS A 528 2.16 -24.00 10.37
N PRO A 529 1.13 -24.64 10.95
CA PRO A 529 0.90 -26.07 10.75
C PRO A 529 0.28 -26.42 9.40
N TYR A 530 -0.04 -25.43 8.55
CA TYR A 530 -0.67 -25.67 7.26
C TYR A 530 0.23 -26.47 6.31
N ARG A 531 -0.33 -27.57 5.80
CA ARG A 531 0.27 -28.40 4.76
C ARG A 531 -0.83 -29.08 3.94
N ASP A 532 -0.63 -29.15 2.65
CA ASP A 532 -1.40 -29.96 1.70
C ASP A 532 -0.43 -30.76 0.79
N ASP A 533 -0.97 -31.48 -0.20
CA ASP A 533 -0.20 -32.35 -1.08
C ASP A 533 0.81 -31.61 -1.97
N LEU A 534 0.65 -30.29 -2.14
CA LEU A 534 1.45 -29.46 -3.05
C LEU A 534 2.21 -28.34 -2.33
N TYR A 535 1.85 -28.02 -1.08
CA TYR A 535 2.30 -26.83 -0.39
C TYR A 535 2.38 -27.04 1.13
N ALA A 536 3.54 -26.67 1.70
CA ALA A 536 3.71 -26.52 3.13
C ALA A 536 4.02 -25.05 3.43
N CYS A 537 3.27 -24.47 4.36
CA CYS A 537 3.44 -23.07 4.71
C CYS A 537 4.76 -22.86 5.46
N ASN A 538 5.56 -21.87 5.04
CA ASN A 538 6.83 -21.52 5.67
C ASN A 538 6.71 -20.32 6.63
N CYS A 539 5.51 -19.77 6.81
CA CYS A 539 5.29 -18.67 7.74
C CYS A 539 5.33 -19.17 9.20
N THR A 540 5.64 -18.26 10.12
CA THR A 540 5.71 -18.53 11.56
C THR A 540 4.61 -17.78 12.30
N LEU A 541 4.16 -18.32 13.43
CA LEU A 541 3.25 -17.63 14.34
C LEU A 541 3.97 -16.43 14.96
N GLN A 542 3.28 -15.30 15.06
CA GLN A 542 3.80 -14.10 15.70
C GLN A 542 3.73 -14.22 17.24
N GLU A 543 4.63 -13.52 17.93
CA GLU A 543 4.63 -13.44 19.41
C GLU A 543 3.25 -13.00 19.96
N ARG A 544 2.60 -12.02 19.32
CA ARG A 544 1.27 -11.53 19.73
C ARG A 544 0.19 -12.60 19.65
N GLU A 545 0.29 -13.49 18.67
CA GLU A 545 -0.64 -14.60 18.45
C GLU A 545 -0.40 -15.69 19.49
N ILE A 546 0.88 -16.06 19.68
CA ILE A 546 1.30 -17.05 20.69
C ILE A 546 0.85 -16.60 22.08
N ARG A 547 1.18 -15.37 22.48
CA ARG A 547 0.83 -14.79 23.78
C ARG A 547 -0.68 -14.78 24.05
N ALA A 548 -1.49 -14.61 23.01
CA ALA A 548 -2.95 -14.59 23.16
C ALA A 548 -3.59 -15.99 23.12
N LEU A 549 -2.88 -17.02 22.64
CA LEU A 549 -3.36 -18.40 22.55
C LEU A 549 -3.09 -19.24 23.79
N VAL A 550 -2.01 -18.93 24.52
CA VAL A 550 -1.49 -19.73 25.64
C VAL A 550 -1.65 -19.02 26.98
N SER A 551 -1.54 -19.75 28.09
CA SER A 551 -1.53 -19.13 29.42
C SER A 551 -0.23 -18.35 29.68
N VAL A 552 -0.19 -17.53 30.72
CA VAL A 552 1.01 -16.75 31.07
C VAL A 552 2.20 -17.68 31.36
N GLU A 553 1.96 -18.80 32.05
CA GLU A 553 2.99 -19.78 32.39
C GLU A 553 3.52 -20.51 31.15
N GLU A 554 2.62 -20.89 30.23
CA GLU A 554 2.98 -21.53 28.96
C GLU A 554 3.77 -20.58 28.06
N TYR A 555 3.42 -19.29 28.10
CA TYR A 555 4.13 -18.25 27.36
C TYR A 555 5.55 -18.06 27.89
N GLU A 556 5.74 -18.01 29.20
CA GLU A 556 7.06 -17.94 29.84
C GLU A 556 7.93 -19.16 29.49
N GLN A 557 7.34 -20.36 29.48
CA GLN A 557 8.04 -21.56 29.04
C GLN A 557 8.49 -21.48 27.58
N TRP A 558 7.64 -20.96 26.69
CA TRP A 558 8.01 -20.73 25.29
C TRP A 558 9.13 -19.69 25.15
N LEU A 559 9.08 -18.58 25.89
CA LEU A 559 10.16 -17.58 25.92
C LEU A 559 11.50 -18.18 26.37
N GLN A 560 11.46 -19.09 27.36
CA GLN A 560 12.66 -19.77 27.86
C GLN A 560 13.32 -20.66 26.78
N ARG A 561 12.57 -21.17 25.80
CA ARG A 561 13.15 -21.91 24.66
C ARG A 561 14.02 -21.01 23.81
N GLY A 562 13.59 -19.77 23.57
CA GLY A 562 14.38 -18.76 22.86
C GLY A 562 15.71 -18.47 23.56
N LEU A 563 15.68 -18.33 24.88
CA LEU A 563 16.90 -18.16 25.69
C LEU A 563 17.81 -19.39 25.65
N SER A 564 17.25 -20.59 25.70
CA SER A 564 18.02 -21.85 25.65
C SER A 564 18.68 -22.07 24.27
N VAL A 565 17.98 -21.72 23.19
CA VAL A 565 18.53 -21.75 21.83
C VAL A 565 19.59 -20.66 21.65
N ALA A 566 19.39 -19.46 22.19
CA ALA A 566 20.40 -18.41 22.16
C ALA A 566 21.65 -18.81 22.95
N GLU A 567 21.49 -19.42 24.12
CA GLU A 567 22.59 -19.95 24.92
C GLU A 567 23.37 -21.02 24.15
N SER A 568 22.70 -22.03 23.61
CA SER A 568 23.36 -23.14 22.90
C SER A 568 24.06 -22.74 21.59
N ARG A 569 23.61 -21.65 20.96
CA ARG A 569 24.21 -21.13 19.71
C ARG A 569 25.24 -20.03 19.94
N CYS A 570 25.37 -19.52 21.16
CA CYS A 570 26.30 -18.45 21.47
C CYS A 570 27.70 -19.02 21.75
N GLU A 571 28.68 -18.62 20.93
CA GLU A 571 30.08 -18.97 21.17
C GLU A 571 30.56 -18.40 22.51
N GLY A 572 31.26 -19.22 23.29
CA GLY A 572 31.72 -18.82 24.62
C GLY A 572 30.60 -18.70 25.66
N SER A 573 29.46 -19.38 25.46
CA SER A 573 28.44 -19.51 26.49
C SER A 573 28.78 -20.60 27.52
N TYR A 574 28.39 -20.37 28.79
CA TYR A 574 28.50 -21.37 29.84
C TYR A 574 27.27 -21.33 30.76
N HIS A 575 26.57 -22.45 30.85
CA HIS A 575 25.50 -22.68 31.81
C HIS A 575 26.06 -22.99 33.19
N CYS A 576 25.47 -22.44 34.24
CA CYS A 576 25.84 -22.77 35.60
C CYS A 576 25.71 -24.28 35.86
N ALA A 577 26.73 -24.90 36.47
CA ALA A 577 26.71 -26.34 36.78
C ALA A 577 25.88 -26.69 38.03
N THR A 578 25.18 -25.70 38.62
CA THR A 578 24.23 -25.96 39.71
C THR A 578 22.96 -26.58 39.11
N PRO A 579 22.46 -27.71 39.63
CA PRO A 579 21.21 -28.29 39.16
C PRO A 579 20.07 -27.27 39.16
N ASP A 580 19.26 -27.27 38.09
CA ASP A 580 18.07 -26.42 37.90
C ASP A 580 18.33 -24.90 37.92
N CYS A 581 19.59 -24.46 37.80
CA CYS A 581 19.94 -23.04 37.83
C CYS A 581 19.95 -22.43 36.43
N LEU A 582 18.99 -21.54 36.12
CA LEU A 582 18.87 -20.86 34.83
C LEU A 582 19.98 -19.82 34.54
N GLY A 583 20.96 -19.67 35.42
CA GLY A 583 22.02 -18.69 35.27
C GLY A 583 23.07 -19.14 34.26
N TRP A 584 23.35 -18.33 33.26
CA TRP A 584 24.40 -18.56 32.27
C TRP A 584 25.18 -17.26 32.04
N CYS A 585 26.31 -17.36 31.34
CA CYS A 585 27.07 -16.19 30.90
C CYS A 585 27.69 -16.43 29.52
N VAL A 586 28.03 -15.31 28.87
CA VAL A 586 29.01 -15.28 27.78
C VAL A 586 30.31 -14.79 28.38
N TYR A 587 31.41 -15.49 28.14
CA TYR A 587 32.71 -15.15 28.71
C TYR A 587 33.81 -15.05 27.64
N GLU A 588 34.79 -14.19 27.90
CA GLU A 588 35.97 -14.05 27.07
C GLU A 588 37.11 -14.96 27.55
N ASP A 589 38.09 -15.23 26.68
CA ASP A 589 39.17 -16.19 26.91
C ASP A 589 40.04 -15.92 28.14
N THR A 590 40.05 -14.69 28.64
CA THR A 590 40.85 -14.27 29.79
C THR A 590 40.22 -14.63 31.13
N VAL A 591 38.92 -14.97 31.15
CA VAL A 591 38.16 -15.26 32.36
C VAL A 591 38.10 -16.77 32.60
N ASN A 592 38.39 -17.19 33.84
CA ASN A 592 38.42 -18.59 34.24
C ASN A 592 37.37 -18.94 35.31
N THR A 593 36.71 -17.93 35.87
CA THR A 593 35.74 -18.07 36.95
C THR A 593 34.49 -17.27 36.63
N PHE A 594 33.34 -17.89 36.78
CA PHE A 594 32.03 -17.27 36.64
C PHE A 594 31.30 -17.31 37.97
N HIS A 595 30.92 -16.15 38.48
CA HIS A 595 30.06 -16.04 39.65
C HIS A 595 28.60 -15.92 39.20
N CYS A 596 27.82 -16.98 39.41
CA CYS A 596 26.45 -17.02 38.92
C CYS A 596 25.57 -15.96 39.61
N PRO A 597 24.87 -15.07 38.88
CA PRO A 597 24.01 -14.07 39.49
C PRO A 597 22.76 -14.66 40.14
N VAL A 598 22.34 -15.87 39.75
CA VAL A 598 21.14 -16.58 40.23
C VAL A 598 21.44 -17.34 41.53
N CYS A 599 22.28 -18.38 41.48
CA CYS A 599 22.58 -19.23 42.64
C CYS A 599 23.78 -18.78 43.48
N LYS A 600 24.52 -17.74 43.05
CA LYS A 600 25.70 -17.18 43.73
C LYS A 600 26.88 -18.16 43.91
N LYS A 601 26.91 -19.27 43.17
CA LYS A 601 28.01 -20.25 43.18
C LYS A 601 29.14 -19.87 42.21
N HIS A 602 30.37 -20.24 42.61
CA HIS A 602 31.57 -20.03 41.79
C HIS A 602 31.78 -21.22 40.84
N ASN A 603 31.61 -20.96 39.55
CA ASN A 603 31.85 -21.92 38.48
C ASN A 603 33.25 -21.73 37.90
N CYS A 604 34.00 -22.82 37.73
CA CYS A 604 35.24 -22.81 36.98
C CYS A 604 34.97 -23.06 35.51
N LEU A 605 35.27 -22.09 34.66
CA LEU A 605 35.03 -22.14 33.21
C LEU A 605 36.00 -23.09 32.47
N LEU A 606 37.14 -23.40 33.09
CA LEU A 606 38.13 -24.34 32.53
C LEU A 606 37.83 -25.80 32.85
N CYS A 607 37.39 -26.03 34.09
CA CYS A 607 37.01 -27.36 34.57
C CYS A 607 35.53 -27.66 34.27
N LYS A 608 34.75 -26.66 33.82
CA LYS A 608 33.29 -26.68 33.61
C LYS A 608 32.55 -27.31 34.81
N ALA A 609 32.96 -26.92 36.01
CA ALA A 609 32.50 -27.51 37.27
C ALA A 609 32.57 -26.52 38.44
N ILE A 610 31.88 -26.83 39.53
CA ILE A 610 31.91 -26.07 40.79
C ILE A 610 32.81 -26.80 41.79
N HIS A 611 33.89 -26.15 42.23
CA HIS A 611 34.84 -26.70 43.21
C HIS A 611 35.40 -25.61 44.15
N GLU A 612 34.55 -25.10 45.03
CA GLU A 612 34.89 -24.04 45.99
C GLU A 612 35.98 -24.51 46.98
N GLY A 613 37.03 -23.70 47.18
CA GLY A 613 38.12 -23.99 48.12
C GLY A 613 39.17 -25.00 47.63
N MET A 614 39.02 -25.56 46.43
CA MET A 614 39.99 -26.46 45.80
C MET A 614 40.46 -25.89 44.46
N ASN A 615 41.75 -26.07 44.13
CA ASN A 615 42.22 -25.79 42.77
C ASN A 615 41.82 -26.94 41.81
N CYS A 616 41.87 -26.68 40.50
CA CYS A 616 41.48 -27.68 39.49
C CYS A 616 42.25 -29.00 39.60
N LYS A 617 43.51 -29.01 40.08
CA LYS A 617 44.28 -30.25 40.29
C LYS A 617 43.70 -31.06 41.45
N GLN A 618 43.53 -30.42 42.61
CA GLN A 618 42.96 -31.04 43.79
C GLN A 618 41.55 -31.58 43.52
N TYR A 619 40.74 -30.85 42.75
CA TYR A 619 39.43 -31.31 42.33
C TYR A 619 39.49 -32.58 41.47
N GLN A 620 40.40 -32.64 40.49
CA GLN A 620 40.55 -33.82 39.63
C GLN A 620 41.14 -35.02 40.39
N ASP A 621 42.09 -34.79 41.29
CA ASP A 621 42.68 -35.83 42.13
C ASP A 621 41.64 -36.40 43.11
N ASP A 622 40.83 -35.53 43.73
CA ASP A 622 39.70 -35.92 44.58
C ASP A 622 38.63 -36.66 43.78
N LEU A 623 38.30 -36.22 42.56
CA LEU A 623 37.37 -36.92 41.68
C LEU A 623 37.89 -38.33 41.32
N ALA A 624 39.19 -38.46 41.05
CA ALA A 624 39.82 -39.74 40.75
C ALA A 624 39.81 -40.68 41.97
N ALA A 625 40.03 -40.16 43.18
CA ALA A 625 39.95 -40.91 44.43
C ALA A 625 38.50 -41.33 44.74
N ARG A 626 37.52 -40.42 44.63
CA ARG A 626 36.10 -40.71 44.85
C ARG A 626 35.51 -41.65 43.83
N ALA A 627 36.00 -41.67 42.60
CA ALA A 627 35.60 -42.63 41.57
C ALA A 627 35.90 -44.12 41.94
N ILE A 628 36.58 -44.41 43.05
CA ILE A 628 36.71 -45.78 43.53
C ILE A 628 35.41 -46.25 44.20
N ASN A 629 34.66 -45.34 44.83
CA ASN A 629 33.50 -45.67 45.67
C ASN A 629 32.19 -45.05 45.18
N ASP A 630 32.24 -43.92 44.49
CA ASP A 630 31.06 -43.17 44.03
C ASP A 630 30.82 -43.40 42.52
N THR A 631 29.60 -43.82 42.18
CA THR A 631 29.16 -44.03 40.79
C THR A 631 29.02 -42.72 40.01
N ALA A 632 28.66 -41.61 40.66
CA ALA A 632 28.61 -40.29 40.03
C ALA A 632 30.02 -39.79 39.69
N ALA A 633 30.96 -39.86 40.66
CA ALA A 633 32.36 -39.51 40.42
C ALA A 633 33.02 -40.38 39.33
N ARG A 634 32.68 -41.68 39.26
CA ARG A 634 33.11 -42.57 38.15
C ARG A 634 32.66 -42.07 36.80
N ARG A 635 31.37 -41.77 36.65
CA ARG A 635 30.79 -41.27 35.40
C ARG A 635 31.48 -39.99 34.96
N THR A 636 31.70 -39.03 35.87
CA THR A 636 32.41 -37.77 35.55
C THR A 636 33.86 -38.02 35.13
N ARG A 637 34.59 -38.91 35.82
CA ARG A 637 35.96 -39.29 35.44
C ARG A 637 36.02 -39.94 34.06
N ASP A 638 35.10 -40.85 33.77
CA ASP A 638 35.06 -41.58 32.50
C ASP A 638 34.61 -40.66 31.35
N LEU A 639 33.74 -39.69 31.62
CA LEU A 639 33.42 -38.59 30.71
C LEU A 639 34.66 -37.75 30.38
N LEU A 640 35.43 -37.31 31.39
CA LEU A 640 36.68 -36.56 31.17
C LEU A 640 37.68 -37.35 30.32
N LYS A 641 37.83 -38.65 30.55
CA LYS A 641 38.67 -39.53 29.71
C LYS A 641 38.16 -39.62 28.27
N THR A 642 36.84 -39.64 28.08
CA THR A 642 36.21 -39.67 26.76
C THR A 642 36.46 -38.36 26.01
N LEU A 643 36.37 -37.21 26.69
CA LEU A 643 36.68 -35.88 26.11
C LEU A 643 38.15 -35.75 25.71
N VAL A 644 39.07 -36.33 26.49
CA VAL A 644 40.49 -36.37 26.11
C VAL A 644 40.71 -37.21 24.85
N ARG A 645 39.99 -38.33 24.73
CA ARG A 645 40.03 -39.21 23.55
C ARG A 645 39.39 -38.56 22.31
N SER A 646 38.28 -37.85 22.46
CA SER A 646 37.61 -37.15 21.34
C SER A 646 38.41 -35.92 20.87
N GLY A 647 39.32 -35.41 21.71
CA GLY A 647 40.15 -34.25 21.42
C GLY A 647 39.52 -32.93 21.83
N GLU A 648 38.43 -32.96 22.60
CA GLU A 648 37.77 -31.80 23.23
C GLU A 648 38.43 -31.40 24.56
N ALA A 649 39.24 -32.30 25.14
CA ALA A 649 40.08 -32.07 26.31
C ALA A 649 41.54 -32.49 26.03
N MET A 650 42.50 -31.94 26.78
CA MET A 650 43.91 -32.35 26.75
C MET A 650 44.56 -32.29 28.12
N HIS A 651 45.69 -32.97 28.30
CA HIS A 651 46.49 -32.86 29.51
C HIS A 651 47.43 -31.64 29.41
N CYS A 652 47.53 -30.87 30.49
CA CYS A 652 48.53 -29.82 30.61
C CYS A 652 49.94 -30.43 30.51
N PRO A 653 50.82 -29.94 29.61
CA PRO A 653 52.16 -30.50 29.41
C PRO A 653 53.08 -30.32 30.62
N GLN A 654 52.76 -29.40 31.53
CA GLN A 654 53.58 -29.10 32.71
C GLN A 654 53.10 -29.80 33.98
N CYS A 655 51.79 -29.76 34.29
CA CYS A 655 51.25 -30.28 35.55
C CYS A 655 50.27 -31.45 35.41
N GLY A 656 49.95 -31.87 34.18
CA GLY A 656 49.16 -33.07 33.91
C GLY A 656 47.65 -32.95 34.16
N ILE A 657 47.13 -31.80 34.60
CA ILE A 657 45.66 -31.64 34.76
C ILE A 657 44.96 -31.69 33.40
N ILE A 658 43.73 -32.17 33.38
CA ILE A 658 42.87 -32.14 32.20
C ILE A 658 42.31 -30.72 32.03
N VAL A 659 42.53 -30.13 30.86
CA VAL A 659 41.97 -28.83 30.45
C VAL A 659 41.10 -29.02 29.21
N GLN A 660 39.95 -28.34 29.16
CA GLN A 660 39.04 -28.38 28.02
C GLN A 660 39.25 -27.18 27.09
N LYS A 661 38.94 -27.34 25.79
CA LYS A 661 39.08 -26.25 24.83
C LYS A 661 38.11 -25.11 25.16
N LYS A 662 38.57 -23.86 25.07
CA LYS A 662 37.68 -22.70 24.92
C LYS A 662 37.32 -22.56 23.44
N GLU A 663 36.05 -22.43 23.11
CA GLU A 663 35.63 -22.32 21.71
C GLU A 663 36.25 -21.07 21.05
N GLY A 664 36.69 -21.18 19.80
CA GLY A 664 37.30 -20.07 19.05
C GLY A 664 38.77 -19.74 19.37
N CYS A 665 39.36 -20.25 20.45
CA CYS A 665 40.73 -19.92 20.86
C CYS A 665 41.62 -21.16 21.02
N ASP A 666 42.81 -21.12 20.43
CA ASP A 666 43.81 -22.18 20.56
C ASP A 666 44.84 -21.85 21.66
N TRP A 667 44.72 -20.71 22.33
CA TRP A 667 45.54 -20.35 23.50
C TRP A 667 44.80 -20.66 24.81
N LEU A 668 45.47 -21.38 25.71
CA LEU A 668 44.96 -21.66 27.04
C LEU A 668 46.02 -21.34 28.09
N ARG A 669 45.62 -20.81 29.25
CA ARG A 669 46.50 -20.68 30.42
C ARG A 669 46.06 -21.64 31.52
N CYS A 670 46.93 -22.57 31.89
CA CYS A 670 46.65 -23.51 32.97
C CYS A 670 46.38 -22.78 34.29
N THR A 671 45.32 -23.13 35.03
CA THR A 671 45.02 -22.51 36.34
C THR A 671 46.00 -22.88 37.43
N VAL A 672 46.63 -24.06 37.34
CA VAL A 672 47.48 -24.59 38.41
C VAL A 672 48.94 -24.16 38.26
N CYS A 673 49.55 -24.42 37.10
CA CYS A 673 50.95 -24.07 36.86
C CYS A 673 51.14 -22.77 36.07
N HIS A 674 50.05 -22.11 35.65
CA HIS A 674 50.09 -20.89 34.83
C HIS A 674 50.80 -21.01 33.49
N THR A 675 51.19 -22.22 33.06
CA THR A 675 51.74 -22.49 31.74
C THR A 675 50.72 -22.10 30.68
N GLU A 676 51.15 -21.26 29.75
CA GLU A 676 50.42 -20.97 28.52
C GLU A 676 50.64 -22.12 27.53
N ILE A 677 49.56 -22.63 26.95
CA ILE A 677 49.50 -23.85 26.17
C ILE A 677 48.86 -23.52 24.83
N CYS A 678 49.41 -24.06 23.75
CA CYS A 678 48.76 -24.07 22.46
C CYS A 678 47.96 -25.36 22.29
N TRP A 679 46.66 -25.24 22.04
CA TRP A 679 45.74 -26.35 21.87
C TRP A 679 46.15 -27.27 20.72
N VAL A 680 46.57 -26.68 19.60
CA VAL A 680 46.89 -27.42 18.39
C VAL A 680 48.20 -28.19 18.51
N THR A 681 49.24 -27.58 19.08
CA THR A 681 50.53 -28.26 19.29
C THR A 681 50.56 -29.12 20.54
N ARG A 682 49.53 -29.01 21.40
CA ARG A 682 49.42 -29.67 22.71
C ARG A 682 50.60 -29.42 23.64
N GLY A 683 51.33 -28.33 23.40
CA GLY A 683 52.60 -28.00 24.07
C GLY A 683 52.60 -26.58 24.65
N PRO A 684 53.65 -26.23 25.41
CA PRO A 684 53.81 -24.88 25.92
C PRO A 684 53.87 -23.87 24.76
N ARG A 685 53.25 -22.72 24.97
CA ARG A 685 53.25 -21.63 24.01
C ARG A 685 54.63 -21.00 23.87
N TRP A 686 55.28 -20.77 24.99
CA TRP A 686 56.58 -20.11 25.08
C TRP A 686 57.71 -21.12 25.31
N GLY A 687 58.94 -20.69 25.01
CA GLY A 687 60.15 -21.41 25.36
C GLY A 687 60.44 -21.46 26.86
N PRO A 688 61.54 -22.11 27.27
CA PRO A 688 61.93 -22.28 28.67
C PRO A 688 62.10 -20.97 29.45
N GLY A 689 62.36 -19.85 28.76
CA GLY A 689 62.50 -18.51 29.32
C GLY A 689 61.19 -17.83 29.71
N GLY A 690 60.03 -18.44 29.44
CA GLY A 690 58.71 -17.89 29.83
C GLY A 690 58.11 -16.93 28.79
N PRO A 691 57.09 -16.12 29.16
CA PRO A 691 56.35 -15.27 28.23
C PRO A 691 57.26 -14.37 27.39
N GLY A 692 57.16 -14.46 26.06
CA GLY A 692 58.00 -13.74 25.10
C GLY A 692 59.23 -14.51 24.59
N ASP A 693 59.59 -15.64 25.21
CA ASP A 693 60.67 -16.50 24.71
C ASP A 693 60.19 -17.33 23.49
N THR A 694 60.76 -17.03 22.32
CA THR A 694 60.48 -17.74 21.05
C THR A 694 61.54 -18.78 20.70
N SER A 695 62.55 -18.99 21.56
CA SER A 695 63.56 -20.03 21.37
C SER A 695 62.95 -21.43 21.37
N GLY A 696 61.81 -21.61 22.06
CA GLY A 696 61.00 -22.83 22.08
C GLY A 696 59.49 -22.55 21.97
N GLY A 697 58.67 -23.51 22.41
CA GLY A 697 57.21 -23.41 22.41
C GLY A 697 56.55 -23.55 21.03
N CYS A 698 55.29 -23.11 20.90
CA CYS A 698 54.54 -23.22 19.65
C CYS A 698 54.95 -22.18 18.60
N ARG A 699 55.65 -21.11 19.01
CA ARG A 699 56.14 -20.03 18.13
C ARG A 699 55.04 -19.31 17.31
N CYS A 700 53.78 -19.38 17.77
CA CYS A 700 52.69 -18.67 17.11
C CYS A 700 52.90 -17.15 17.25
N ASN A 701 52.53 -16.37 16.21
CA ASN A 701 52.73 -14.92 16.09
C ASN A 701 54.20 -14.44 15.94
N ALA A 702 55.18 -15.35 15.78
CA ALA A 702 56.56 -15.02 15.43
C ALA A 702 56.83 -14.82 13.92
N LYS A 703 55.79 -14.39 13.15
CA LYS A 703 55.65 -14.20 11.68
C LYS A 703 54.72 -15.19 10.95
N GLN A 704 54.33 -16.31 11.57
CA GLN A 704 53.43 -17.33 10.98
C GLN A 704 52.60 -18.05 12.08
N ARG A 705 51.55 -18.78 11.68
CA ARG A 705 50.78 -19.67 12.60
C ARG A 705 51.63 -20.90 12.97
N CYS A 706 51.49 -21.38 14.20
CA CYS A 706 52.24 -22.57 14.66
C CYS A 706 51.88 -23.87 13.93
N HIS A 707 50.66 -23.96 13.40
CA HIS A 707 50.14 -25.10 12.65
C HIS A 707 49.00 -24.62 11.73
N PRO A 708 48.73 -25.25 10.56
CA PRO A 708 47.66 -24.83 9.65
C PRO A 708 46.26 -24.81 10.29
N LYS A 709 46.01 -25.69 11.25
CA LYS A 709 44.76 -25.77 12.04
C LYS A 709 44.69 -24.77 13.20
N CYS A 710 45.76 -24.03 13.48
CA CYS A 710 45.75 -22.98 14.50
C CYS A 710 45.03 -21.76 13.94
N GLN A 711 43.90 -21.41 14.56
CA GLN A 711 43.12 -20.23 14.20
C GLN A 711 43.60 -19.01 14.97
N ASN A 712 43.79 -19.12 16.28
CA ASN A 712 44.16 -17.99 17.12
C ASN A 712 44.90 -18.41 18.41
N CYS A 713 46.22 -18.18 18.46
CA CYS A 713 47.01 -18.23 19.69
C CYS A 713 47.61 -16.83 19.92
N HIS A 714 46.78 -15.92 20.46
CA HIS A 714 47.10 -14.51 20.73
C HIS A 714 48.47 -14.27 21.33
#